data_AF-A0A2T1C2C1-F1
#
_entry.id   AF-A0A2T1C2C1-F1
#
_cell.length_a   1.000
_cell.length_b   1.000
_cell.length_c   1.000
_cell.angle_alpha   90.00
_cell.angle_beta   90.00
_cell.angle_gamma   90.00
#
_symmetry.space_group_name_H-M   'P 1'
#
loop_
_entity.id
_entity.type
_entity.pdbx_description
1 polymer ?
#
loop_
_entity_poly.entity_id
_entity_poly.type
_entity_poly.pdbx_seq_one_letter_code
_entity_poly.pdbx_strand_id
1 'polypeptide(L)'
;MTQYPKRLIEVDLPIKRISAHARREKSIRHGHISTLHIWWARRPLAACRAVICASLWIDPADELCPQIFRDRAAEIVIEFAKKAATDKDLSDKCSSENWSKWQSIAKSHQSLDSEKLDGLKALREALLDFIADFANWDNSTQPDYLETARALTQAAHEALGGEVGTRPLVVDPFAGGGSIPLEALRVGADAFASDLNPVAVLLNKVVLEYIPKYGQRLADEVRKWGQWVKEEAEKELAEFYPKDEDGSTPIAYLWARTIISEAPDDGTGIPVEVPLMRSLWLAKKAGRYKALRWVRDASGVVQTETVEVTYADGVTRQVRRPLLEIFEPKSEKEVEKGTVARGSGTCPVTGYTTPVASVRRQIVSRWGGTNDARLICIITTNNKDKKRYFRLSTANDYRCVGNSYRKLKDLIENHCGTIDILPNEPMNQNNSNLVSGRGYGFTKWSELFSYRQLLSLTTFVRLVSSVNSLLADEEKEFVTAVQACLGLVIDRVADRCSSFCRYDPSPTMSGINNTFSRQAISMIWDFAEGDPTSKRSGGWEQCLEWLVNVIHFESVADKNIGDVELASATDHPLPDDFAQAFISDPPYYDAIEYSDLSDFFYVWLKRSLPKSLSTFFTEELTPKKGECIVSQHRNQNKVYFETTMAKAMFEGQRVLSPDGVGIIVFAHKSTSGWESQLQAMVNAGWIVTGSWAIDTEMGTRMNARNAATLASSVHLVCRPRSNNEIGDWRDVLQKLPKRIHEWMPRLAEQGVVGADAIFACLGPALEIFSRYSSVEKASGEIVPLREYLEYVWAAISKEALSTIFKDADTSSFEEDARLTAMWLWTLSTGETETSKASTPYEEEISDDEDEEGSASKKVKITGFVLEYDAARKIAQGLGVHLETLTHLVEVKGNKARLLPVKERSAYLFGKEGTIADTPKKTKGNKQLTLAGILDELPEDEYGEIKIARIGETICDKVHQAMLLFNSGRSEALKRFLVNEGIGSDARFWQLAQSFLALYPTGSDEKRWVDGLLARKKGLGL
;
A
#
# COMPACT_ATOMS: atom_id res chain seq x y z
N MET A 1 -23.88 -32.29 -4.26
CA MET A 1 -22.59 -31.66 -3.92
C MET A 1 -21.69 -32.74 -3.37
N THR A 2 -20.48 -32.86 -3.92
CA THR A 2 -19.41 -33.67 -3.33
C THR A 2 -19.22 -33.22 -1.88
N GLN A 3 -19.26 -34.16 -0.94
CA GLN A 3 -19.09 -33.88 0.49
C GLN A 3 -17.60 -33.94 0.81
N TYR A 4 -17.03 -32.82 1.24
CA TYR A 4 -15.63 -32.69 1.65
C TYR A 4 -15.56 -32.15 3.09
N PRO A 5 -14.52 -32.51 3.86
CA PRO A 5 -14.28 -31.91 5.16
C PRO A 5 -13.92 -30.43 5.00
N LYS A 6 -14.61 -29.58 5.76
CA LYS A 6 -14.35 -28.13 5.72
C LYS A 6 -12.96 -27.80 6.26
N ARG A 7 -12.33 -26.80 5.67
CA ARG A 7 -11.11 -26.18 6.20
C ARG A 7 -11.44 -25.17 7.29
N LEU A 8 -10.50 -24.88 8.19
CA LEU A 8 -10.68 -23.81 9.18
C LEU A 8 -11.05 -22.49 8.51
N ILE A 9 -10.40 -22.14 7.39
CA ILE A 9 -10.66 -20.90 6.66
C ILE A 9 -12.08 -20.82 6.07
N GLU A 10 -12.81 -21.92 5.94
CA GLU A 10 -14.22 -21.92 5.48
C GLU A 10 -15.20 -21.64 6.62
N VAL A 11 -14.71 -21.64 7.87
CA VAL A 11 -15.53 -21.55 9.08
C VAL A 11 -15.21 -20.30 9.88
N ASP A 12 -13.94 -20.05 10.20
CA ASP A 12 -13.51 -18.88 10.97
C ASP A 12 -12.04 -18.51 10.74
N LEU A 13 -11.68 -17.27 11.04
CA LEU A 13 -10.32 -16.75 11.00
C LEU A 13 -10.13 -15.64 12.05
N PRO A 14 -9.01 -15.60 12.80
CA PRO A 14 -8.76 -14.60 13.83
C PRO A 14 -8.30 -13.24 13.23
N ILE A 15 -9.15 -12.65 12.39
CA ILE A 15 -8.88 -11.47 11.55
C ILE A 15 -8.26 -10.33 12.36
N LYS A 16 -8.84 -9.95 13.51
CA LYS A 16 -8.39 -8.79 14.29
C LYS A 16 -6.90 -8.88 14.64
N ARG A 17 -6.46 -10.08 15.02
CA ARG A 17 -5.08 -10.35 15.46
C ARG A 17 -4.14 -10.45 14.26
N ILE A 18 -4.54 -11.16 13.21
CA ILE A 18 -3.77 -11.23 11.96
C ILE A 18 -3.56 -9.83 11.38
N SER A 19 -4.60 -9.01 11.30
CA SER A 19 -4.56 -7.61 10.88
C SER A 19 -3.62 -6.75 11.73
N ALA A 20 -3.55 -6.98 13.04
CA ALA A 20 -2.60 -6.28 13.91
C ALA A 20 -1.14 -6.66 13.57
N HIS A 21 -0.86 -7.94 13.36
CA HIS A 21 0.47 -8.42 12.97
C HIS A 21 0.87 -7.94 11.57
N ALA A 22 -0.04 -8.02 10.59
CA ALA A 22 0.17 -7.54 9.22
C ALA A 22 0.51 -6.04 9.17
N ARG A 23 -0.19 -5.21 9.96
CA ARG A 23 0.14 -3.78 10.09
C ARG A 23 1.50 -3.53 10.74
N ARG A 24 1.85 -4.27 11.79
CA ARG A 24 3.16 -4.17 12.47
C ARG A 24 4.30 -4.53 11.51
N GLU A 25 4.14 -5.58 10.72
CA GLU A 25 5.15 -6.10 9.79
C GLU A 25 5.62 -5.07 8.76
N LYS A 26 4.74 -4.15 8.33
CA LYS A 26 5.11 -3.07 7.40
C LYS A 26 6.21 -2.14 7.91
N SER A 27 6.49 -2.13 9.21
CA SER A 27 7.60 -1.37 9.82
C SER A 27 8.90 -2.17 9.94
N ILE A 28 8.85 -3.49 9.73
CA ILE A 28 9.99 -4.40 9.86
C ILE A 28 10.86 -4.28 8.61
N ARG A 29 12.17 -4.16 8.83
CA ARG A 29 13.18 -3.94 7.78
C ARG A 29 14.39 -4.87 7.93
N HIS A 30 14.42 -5.73 8.93
CA HIS A 30 15.56 -6.60 9.19
C HIS A 30 15.16 -8.06 8.96
N GLY A 31 15.92 -8.77 8.12
CA GLY A 31 15.64 -10.18 7.74
C GLY A 31 14.41 -10.38 6.84
N HIS A 32 13.57 -9.36 6.67
CA HIS A 32 12.34 -9.46 5.89
C HIS A 32 12.60 -9.39 4.38
N ILE A 33 11.95 -10.26 3.58
CA ILE A 33 12.10 -10.33 2.12
C ILE A 33 11.83 -9.01 1.39
N SER A 34 11.11 -8.08 2.02
CA SER A 34 10.93 -6.71 1.51
C SER A 34 12.22 -5.91 1.40
N THR A 35 13.30 -6.38 2.02
CA THR A 35 14.67 -5.82 1.96
C THR A 35 15.59 -6.57 1.00
N LEU A 36 15.16 -7.72 0.47
CA LEU A 36 15.85 -8.44 -0.61
C LEU A 36 15.86 -7.61 -1.91
N HIS A 37 14.68 -7.31 -2.45
CA HIS A 37 14.49 -6.53 -3.68
C HIS A 37 13.19 -5.70 -3.62
N ILE A 38 12.98 -4.68 -4.46
CA ILE A 38 11.71 -3.91 -4.50
C ILE A 38 10.66 -4.61 -5.37
N TRP A 39 9.50 -4.88 -4.77
CA TRP A 39 8.31 -5.37 -5.46
C TRP A 39 7.08 -4.59 -5.00
N TRP A 40 6.25 -4.14 -5.93
CA TRP A 40 5.24 -3.09 -5.71
C TRP A 40 4.00 -3.54 -4.94
N ALA A 41 3.70 -4.83 -4.92
CA ALA A 41 2.57 -5.40 -4.19
C ALA A 41 2.98 -6.69 -3.49
N ARG A 42 3.72 -6.56 -2.38
CA ARG A 42 3.98 -7.72 -1.50
C ARG A 42 2.90 -7.80 -0.43
N ARG A 43 2.35 -9.00 -0.24
CA ARG A 43 1.45 -9.28 0.87
C ARG A 43 2.22 -9.45 2.17
N PRO A 44 1.65 -9.00 3.31
CA PRO A 44 2.23 -9.27 4.61
C PRO A 44 2.36 -10.78 4.85
N LEU A 45 3.55 -11.20 5.25
CA LEU A 45 3.86 -12.61 5.54
C LEU A 45 2.99 -13.16 6.67
N ALA A 46 2.69 -12.34 7.68
CA ALA A 46 1.71 -12.64 8.72
C ALA A 46 0.35 -13.10 8.18
N ALA A 47 -0.16 -12.42 7.15
CA ALA A 47 -1.45 -12.75 6.53
C ALA A 47 -1.33 -14.04 5.70
N CYS A 48 -0.29 -14.15 4.87
CA CYS A 48 -0.03 -15.35 4.07
C CYS A 48 0.07 -16.60 4.95
N ARG A 49 0.86 -16.57 6.02
CA ARG A 49 1.01 -17.69 6.97
C ARG A 49 -0.31 -18.14 7.57
N ALA A 50 -1.07 -17.19 8.09
CA ALA A 50 -2.33 -17.50 8.76
C ALA A 50 -3.37 -18.09 7.81
N VAL A 51 -3.45 -17.53 6.60
CA VAL A 51 -4.32 -18.03 5.53
C VAL A 51 -3.91 -19.44 5.13
N ILE A 52 -2.63 -19.70 4.88
CA ILE A 52 -2.16 -21.03 4.45
C ILE A 52 -2.43 -22.07 5.55
N CYS A 53 -2.13 -21.78 6.83
CA CYS A 53 -2.48 -22.70 7.93
C CYS A 53 -3.99 -23.00 7.94
N ALA A 54 -4.83 -21.95 7.90
CA ALA A 54 -6.28 -22.11 7.95
C ALA A 54 -6.85 -22.84 6.72
N SER A 55 -6.17 -22.73 5.57
CA SER A 55 -6.54 -23.40 4.32
C SER A 55 -6.15 -24.87 4.28
N LEU A 56 -5.00 -25.23 4.85
CA LEU A 56 -4.52 -26.62 4.84
C LEU A 56 -5.12 -27.47 5.96
N TRP A 57 -5.49 -26.86 7.09
CA TRP A 57 -6.00 -27.60 8.25
C TRP A 57 -7.51 -27.81 8.20
N ILE A 58 -7.94 -28.99 8.61
CA ILE A 58 -9.35 -29.38 8.68
C ILE A 58 -9.99 -28.73 9.91
N ASP A 59 -11.24 -28.32 9.79
CA ASP A 59 -12.02 -27.93 10.96
C ASP A 59 -12.41 -29.18 11.79
N PRO A 60 -11.90 -29.36 13.02
CA PRO A 60 -12.16 -30.55 13.82
C PRO A 60 -13.64 -30.71 14.21
N ALA A 61 -14.40 -29.62 14.26
CA ALA A 61 -15.82 -29.63 14.61
C ALA A 61 -16.75 -29.79 13.40
N ASP A 62 -16.21 -29.94 12.18
CA ASP A 62 -16.98 -30.35 11.02
C ASP A 62 -17.34 -31.84 11.09
N GLU A 63 -18.55 -32.19 10.65
CA GLU A 63 -19.07 -33.57 10.72
C GLU A 63 -18.27 -34.54 9.86
N LEU A 64 -17.68 -34.06 8.75
CA LEU A 64 -16.91 -34.86 7.81
C LEU A 64 -15.42 -34.92 8.17
N CYS A 65 -14.99 -34.24 9.24
CA CYS A 65 -13.61 -34.29 9.69
C CYS A 65 -13.21 -35.73 10.10
N PRO A 66 -12.16 -36.31 9.49
CA PRO A 66 -11.68 -37.64 9.86
C PRO A 66 -11.26 -37.70 11.33
N GLN A 67 -11.63 -38.78 12.01
CA GLN A 67 -11.28 -38.96 13.44
C GLN A 67 -9.76 -38.98 13.66
N ILE A 68 -9.01 -39.58 12.73
CA ILE A 68 -7.55 -39.63 12.78
C ILE A 68 -6.92 -38.23 12.85
N PHE A 69 -7.50 -37.23 12.16
CA PHE A 69 -7.03 -35.86 12.25
C PHE A 69 -7.35 -35.25 13.62
N ARG A 70 -8.57 -35.46 14.14
CA ARG A 70 -8.98 -34.91 15.45
C ARG A 70 -8.07 -35.39 16.55
N ASP A 71 -7.81 -36.69 16.60
CA ASP A 71 -6.94 -37.31 17.60
C ASP A 71 -5.53 -36.75 17.49
N ARG A 72 -4.97 -36.70 16.27
CA ARG A 72 -3.60 -36.23 16.04
C ARG A 72 -3.44 -34.73 16.31
N ALA A 73 -4.40 -33.90 15.90
CA ALA A 73 -4.38 -32.47 16.15
C ALA A 73 -4.49 -32.16 17.65
N ALA A 74 -5.35 -32.89 18.38
CA ALA A 74 -5.45 -32.75 19.83
C ALA A 74 -4.13 -33.09 20.53
N GLU A 75 -3.48 -34.19 20.15
CA GLU A 75 -2.16 -34.58 20.66
C GLU A 75 -1.12 -33.48 20.42
N ILE A 76 -0.99 -33.01 19.18
CA ILE A 76 -0.01 -31.99 18.79
C ILE A 76 -0.23 -30.67 19.56
N VAL A 77 -1.48 -30.22 19.68
CA VAL A 77 -1.84 -29.00 20.42
C VAL A 77 -1.56 -29.15 21.91
N ILE A 78 -1.84 -30.32 22.49
CA ILE A 78 -1.52 -30.63 23.89
C ILE A 78 -0.02 -30.60 24.14
N GLU A 79 0.79 -31.17 23.25
CA GLU A 79 2.25 -31.16 23.35
C GLU A 79 2.80 -29.73 23.27
N PHE A 80 2.31 -28.94 22.31
CA PHE A 80 2.65 -27.53 22.22
C PHE A 80 2.28 -26.77 23.50
N ALA A 81 1.07 -26.96 24.02
CA ALA A 81 0.60 -26.32 25.25
C ALA A 81 1.47 -26.67 26.47
N LYS A 82 1.90 -27.94 26.61
CA LYS A 82 2.82 -28.38 27.67
C LYS A 82 4.16 -27.69 27.56
N LYS A 83 4.73 -27.61 26.36
CA LYS A 83 5.98 -26.88 26.12
C LYS A 83 5.81 -25.40 26.43
N ALA A 84 4.77 -24.74 25.91
CA ALA A 84 4.49 -23.32 26.16
C ALA A 84 4.28 -22.98 27.65
N ALA A 85 3.82 -23.94 28.45
CA ALA A 85 3.65 -23.77 29.89
C ALA A 85 4.95 -23.97 30.71
N THR A 86 5.98 -24.61 30.14
CA THR A 86 7.19 -25.03 30.87
C THR A 86 8.48 -24.41 30.34
N ASP A 87 8.59 -24.22 29.03
CA ASP A 87 9.71 -23.55 28.37
C ASP A 87 9.50 -22.03 28.40
N LYS A 88 10.49 -21.34 28.98
CA LYS A 88 10.45 -19.89 29.13
C LYS A 88 10.56 -19.17 27.78
N ASP A 89 11.37 -19.67 26.85
CA ASP A 89 11.57 -19.02 25.55
C ASP A 89 10.26 -19.05 24.74
N LEU A 90 9.60 -20.21 24.68
CA LEU A 90 8.29 -20.32 24.03
C LEU A 90 7.20 -19.53 24.77
N SER A 91 7.20 -19.57 26.12
CA SER A 91 6.25 -18.81 26.94
C SER A 91 6.32 -17.31 26.68
N ASP A 92 7.52 -16.74 26.52
CA ASP A 92 7.72 -15.30 26.25
C ASP A 92 7.26 -14.90 24.83
N LYS A 93 7.04 -15.89 23.94
CA LYS A 93 6.58 -15.72 22.55
C LYS A 93 5.07 -15.91 22.38
N CYS A 94 4.39 -16.52 23.34
CA CYS A 94 2.93 -16.60 23.38
C CYS A 94 2.33 -15.22 23.65
N SER A 95 1.18 -14.92 23.05
CA SER A 95 0.43 -13.72 23.44
C SER A 95 -0.08 -13.85 24.88
N SER A 96 -0.19 -12.72 25.57
CA SER A 96 -0.77 -12.68 26.94
C SER A 96 -2.19 -13.23 27.00
N GLU A 97 -2.92 -13.13 25.89
CA GLU A 97 -4.30 -13.60 25.73
C GLU A 97 -4.38 -15.13 25.64
N ASN A 98 -3.45 -15.76 24.90
CA ASN A 98 -3.46 -17.21 24.70
C ASN A 98 -2.65 -17.98 25.74
N TRP A 99 -1.65 -17.37 26.37
CA TRP A 99 -0.78 -18.06 27.32
C TRP A 99 -1.55 -18.72 28.46
N SER A 100 -2.57 -18.05 29.01
CA SER A 100 -3.45 -18.61 30.04
C SER A 100 -4.27 -19.81 29.54
N LYS A 101 -4.68 -19.78 28.26
CA LYS A 101 -5.38 -20.91 27.60
C LYS A 101 -4.44 -22.10 27.43
N TRP A 102 -3.20 -21.88 26.99
CA TRP A 102 -2.18 -22.93 26.88
C TRP A 102 -1.89 -23.59 28.23
N GLN A 103 -1.78 -22.80 29.31
CA GLN A 103 -1.64 -23.34 30.66
C GLN A 103 -2.83 -24.18 31.11
N SER A 104 -4.05 -23.79 30.72
CA SER A 104 -5.26 -24.55 31.02
C SER A 104 -5.27 -25.91 30.31
N ILE A 105 -4.99 -25.92 29.00
CA ILE A 105 -4.90 -27.12 28.18
C ILE A 105 -3.82 -28.07 28.71
N ALA A 106 -2.65 -27.54 29.07
CA ALA A 106 -1.55 -28.32 29.63
C ALA A 106 -1.90 -29.02 30.96
N LYS A 107 -2.81 -28.44 31.77
CA LYS A 107 -3.25 -29.00 33.06
C LYS A 107 -4.42 -29.98 32.91
N SER A 108 -5.34 -29.74 31.98
CA SER A 108 -6.61 -30.44 31.87
C SER A 108 -6.84 -31.01 30.46
N HIS A 109 -6.08 -32.04 30.09
CA HIS A 109 -6.14 -32.72 28.79
C HIS A 109 -7.54 -33.13 28.32
N GLN A 110 -8.48 -33.37 29.24
CA GLN A 110 -9.87 -33.69 28.93
C GLN A 110 -10.63 -32.52 28.26
N SER A 111 -10.06 -31.31 28.20
CA SER A 111 -10.69 -30.15 27.55
C SER A 111 -10.67 -30.23 26.02
N LEU A 112 -9.79 -31.05 25.43
CA LEU A 112 -9.68 -31.27 23.97
C LEU A 112 -10.09 -32.70 23.60
N ASP A 113 -11.18 -33.18 24.20
CA ASP A 113 -11.77 -34.49 23.90
C ASP A 113 -12.20 -34.57 22.42
N SER A 114 -11.54 -35.44 21.65
CA SER A 114 -11.74 -35.59 20.21
C SER A 114 -13.02 -36.33 19.81
N GLU A 115 -13.80 -36.82 20.78
CA GLU A 115 -15.08 -37.50 20.54
C GLU A 115 -16.30 -36.64 20.91
N LYS A 116 -16.12 -35.61 21.75
CA LYS A 116 -17.22 -34.76 22.24
C LYS A 116 -17.29 -33.42 21.51
N LEU A 117 -18.49 -32.99 21.15
CA LEU A 117 -18.73 -31.74 20.43
C LEU A 117 -18.08 -30.51 21.10
N ASP A 118 -18.14 -30.40 22.42
CA ASP A 118 -17.51 -29.28 23.14
C ASP A 118 -15.97 -29.34 23.08
N GLY A 119 -15.39 -30.54 23.10
CA GLY A 119 -13.95 -30.74 22.90
C GLY A 119 -13.50 -30.44 21.47
N LEU A 120 -14.32 -30.77 20.47
CA LEU A 120 -14.07 -30.40 19.06
C LEU A 120 -14.10 -28.89 18.83
N LYS A 121 -15.06 -28.18 19.45
CA LYS A 121 -15.12 -26.72 19.41
C LYS A 121 -13.92 -26.08 20.10
N ALA A 122 -13.53 -26.61 21.26
CA ALA A 122 -12.33 -26.17 21.97
C ALA A 122 -11.05 -26.41 21.14
N LEU A 123 -10.97 -27.53 20.40
CA LEU A 123 -9.84 -27.81 19.50
C LEU A 123 -9.82 -26.84 18.31
N ARG A 124 -10.97 -26.51 17.71
CA ARG A 124 -11.07 -25.47 16.68
C ARG A 124 -10.53 -24.14 17.21
N GLU A 125 -10.99 -23.70 18.38
CA GLU A 125 -10.55 -22.45 19.01
C GLU A 125 -9.04 -22.46 19.28
N ALA A 126 -8.50 -23.57 19.78
CA ALA A 126 -7.06 -23.72 20.00
C ALA A 126 -6.25 -23.62 18.71
N LEU A 127 -6.70 -24.22 17.61
CA LEU A 127 -6.04 -24.11 16.31
C LEU A 127 -6.05 -22.66 15.79
N LEU A 128 -7.17 -21.94 15.95
CA LEU A 128 -7.29 -20.53 15.58
C LEU A 128 -6.40 -19.63 16.47
N ASP A 129 -6.34 -19.90 17.77
CA ASP A 129 -5.45 -19.20 18.70
C ASP A 129 -3.98 -19.43 18.34
N PHE A 130 -3.61 -20.65 17.96
CA PHE A 130 -2.27 -20.97 17.47
C PHE A 130 -1.96 -20.19 16.19
N ILE A 131 -2.86 -20.16 15.20
CA ILE A 131 -2.70 -19.39 13.97
C ILE A 131 -2.50 -17.90 14.29
N ALA A 132 -3.26 -17.35 15.23
CA ALA A 132 -3.17 -15.94 15.61
C ALA A 132 -1.82 -15.59 16.25
N ASP A 133 -1.27 -16.46 17.11
CA ASP A 133 0.07 -16.28 17.68
C ASP A 133 1.16 -16.50 16.62
N PHE A 134 1.00 -17.50 15.76
CA PHE A 134 2.00 -17.85 14.76
C PHE A 134 2.08 -16.82 13.64
N ALA A 135 1.00 -16.08 13.35
CA ALA A 135 1.01 -14.94 12.43
C ALA A 135 2.01 -13.84 12.82
N ASN A 136 2.44 -13.77 14.08
CA ASN A 136 3.46 -12.83 14.51
C ASN A 136 4.80 -13.08 13.80
N TRP A 137 5.40 -12.02 13.23
CA TRP A 137 6.73 -12.09 12.58
C TRP A 137 7.79 -12.70 13.51
N ASP A 138 7.78 -12.35 14.79
CA ASP A 138 8.77 -12.81 15.77
C ASP A 138 8.69 -14.32 16.06
N ASN A 139 7.58 -14.97 15.69
CA ASN A 139 7.33 -16.40 15.87
C ASN A 139 7.60 -17.18 14.57
N SER A 140 7.87 -16.50 13.46
CA SER A 140 8.05 -17.11 12.13
C SER A 140 9.27 -18.03 12.00
N THR A 141 10.29 -17.81 12.83
CA THR A 141 11.52 -18.60 12.88
C THR A 141 11.66 -19.38 14.18
N GLN A 142 10.63 -19.40 15.02
CA GLN A 142 10.67 -20.09 16.31
C GLN A 142 10.43 -21.61 16.08
N PRO A 143 11.34 -22.50 16.54
CA PRO A 143 11.28 -23.93 16.20
C PRO A 143 9.99 -24.64 16.61
N ASP A 144 9.45 -24.39 17.80
CA ASP A 144 8.24 -25.08 18.27
C ASP A 144 7.00 -24.69 17.44
N TYR A 145 6.85 -23.41 17.09
CA TYR A 145 5.79 -22.98 16.18
C TYR A 145 5.92 -23.61 14.80
N LEU A 146 7.15 -23.68 14.25
CA LEU A 146 7.41 -24.32 12.95
C LEU A 146 7.11 -25.82 12.98
N GLU A 147 7.62 -26.53 13.98
CA GLU A 147 7.42 -27.98 14.14
C GLU A 147 5.95 -28.33 14.36
N THR A 148 5.25 -27.55 15.21
CA THR A 148 3.82 -27.73 15.45
C THR A 148 3.00 -27.46 14.19
N ALA A 149 3.27 -26.36 13.46
CA ALA A 149 2.57 -26.06 12.22
C ALA A 149 2.78 -27.17 11.17
N ARG A 150 4.03 -27.62 10.99
CA ARG A 150 4.39 -28.72 10.07
C ARG A 150 3.70 -30.03 10.44
N ALA A 151 3.64 -30.37 11.73
CA ALA A 151 2.97 -31.57 12.21
C ALA A 151 1.45 -31.52 11.97
N LEU A 152 0.81 -30.35 12.18
CA LEU A 152 -0.61 -30.16 11.89
C LEU A 152 -0.90 -30.23 10.39
N THR A 153 -0.05 -29.64 9.55
CA THR A 153 -0.15 -29.72 8.09
C THR A 153 0.01 -31.16 7.59
N GLN A 154 0.98 -31.90 8.11
CA GLN A 154 1.17 -33.31 7.78
C GLN A 154 -0.03 -34.17 8.20
N ALA A 155 -0.52 -33.98 9.43
CA ALA A 155 -1.68 -34.71 9.94
C ALA A 155 -2.93 -34.45 9.11
N ALA A 156 -3.15 -33.19 8.68
CA ALA A 156 -4.25 -32.85 7.79
C ALA A 156 -4.09 -33.52 6.42
N HIS A 157 -2.91 -33.45 5.81
CA HIS A 157 -2.62 -34.05 4.50
C HIS A 157 -2.90 -35.55 4.47
N GLU A 158 -2.36 -36.29 5.44
CA GLU A 158 -2.57 -37.75 5.54
C GLU A 158 -4.05 -38.09 5.79
N ALA A 159 -4.74 -37.32 6.62
CA ALA A 159 -6.17 -37.53 6.90
C ALA A 159 -7.06 -37.28 5.67
N LEU A 160 -6.59 -36.50 4.69
CA LEU A 160 -7.29 -36.22 3.44
C LEU A 160 -6.93 -37.20 2.32
N GLY A 161 -6.16 -38.25 2.64
CA GLY A 161 -5.73 -39.27 1.68
C GLY A 161 -4.39 -38.99 1.01
N GLY A 162 -3.63 -38.00 1.47
CA GLY A 162 -2.24 -37.80 1.06
C GLY A 162 -1.34 -38.96 1.47
N GLU A 163 -0.38 -39.33 0.62
CA GLU A 163 0.54 -40.43 0.93
C GLU A 163 1.47 -40.06 2.10
N VAL A 164 1.69 -41.01 3.01
CA VAL A 164 2.58 -40.82 4.17
C VAL A 164 3.98 -40.43 3.71
N GLY A 165 4.52 -39.34 4.31
CA GLY A 165 5.83 -38.80 3.94
C GLY A 165 5.82 -37.83 2.76
N THR A 166 4.69 -37.67 2.07
CA THR A 166 4.45 -36.57 1.12
C THR A 166 3.80 -35.38 1.82
N ARG A 167 3.69 -34.25 1.13
CA ARG A 167 3.15 -32.99 1.66
C ARG A 167 2.09 -32.42 0.70
N PRO A 168 1.21 -31.54 1.19
CA PRO A 168 0.27 -30.86 0.32
C PRO A 168 1.02 -29.83 -0.53
N LEU A 169 0.65 -29.73 -1.81
CA LEU A 169 1.19 -28.74 -2.73
C LEU A 169 0.36 -27.45 -2.71
N VAL A 170 1.02 -26.31 -2.46
CA VAL A 170 0.48 -24.96 -2.60
C VAL A 170 1.00 -24.33 -3.89
N VAL A 171 0.09 -23.87 -4.75
CA VAL A 171 0.42 -23.25 -6.04
C VAL A 171 0.06 -21.76 -6.03
N ASP A 172 1.01 -20.92 -6.45
CA ASP A 172 0.81 -19.50 -6.72
C ASP A 172 1.35 -19.11 -8.10
N PRO A 173 0.48 -18.91 -9.12
CA PRO A 173 0.91 -18.54 -10.46
C PRO A 173 1.07 -17.03 -10.68
N PHE A 174 0.87 -16.22 -9.64
CA PHE A 174 1.13 -14.79 -9.61
C PHE A 174 2.08 -14.47 -8.45
N ALA A 175 3.12 -15.30 -8.30
CA ALA A 175 3.97 -15.34 -7.11
C ALA A 175 4.62 -13.99 -6.77
N GLY A 176 4.90 -13.15 -7.77
CA GLY A 176 5.42 -11.81 -7.58
C GLY A 176 6.64 -11.77 -6.68
N GLY A 177 6.50 -11.18 -5.48
CA GLY A 177 7.59 -11.07 -4.51
C GLY A 177 7.85 -12.33 -3.65
N GLY A 178 7.04 -13.38 -3.80
CA GLY A 178 7.24 -14.70 -3.17
C GLY A 178 6.67 -14.89 -1.76
N SER A 179 5.79 -13.99 -1.29
CA SER A 179 5.25 -14.06 0.08
C SER A 179 4.46 -15.34 0.37
N ILE A 180 3.56 -15.74 -0.54
CA ILE A 180 2.68 -16.92 -0.38
C ILE A 180 3.50 -18.22 -0.44
N PRO A 181 4.29 -18.50 -1.48
CA PRO A 181 5.04 -19.75 -1.57
C PRO A 181 6.10 -19.90 -0.46
N LEU A 182 6.71 -18.79 0.00
CA LEU A 182 7.63 -18.84 1.15
C LEU A 182 6.91 -19.33 2.42
N GLU A 183 5.76 -18.74 2.73
CA GLU A 183 4.99 -19.13 3.90
C GLU A 183 4.41 -20.54 3.77
N ALA A 184 4.18 -21.05 2.55
CA ALA A 184 3.79 -22.43 2.31
C ALA A 184 4.89 -23.42 2.76
N LEU A 185 6.14 -23.18 2.37
CA LEU A 185 7.28 -24.00 2.83
C LEU A 185 7.43 -23.95 4.36
N ARG A 186 7.23 -22.77 4.94
CA ARG A 186 7.33 -22.53 6.38
C ARG A 186 6.34 -23.36 7.19
N VAL A 187 5.09 -23.44 6.74
CA VAL A 187 4.04 -24.23 7.41
C VAL A 187 4.13 -25.74 7.14
N GLY A 188 5.03 -26.18 6.25
CA GLY A 188 5.26 -27.59 5.94
C GLY A 188 4.62 -28.12 4.68
N ALA A 189 4.09 -27.27 3.81
CA ALA A 189 3.66 -27.64 2.47
C ALA A 189 4.85 -27.67 1.49
N ASP A 190 4.66 -28.30 0.35
CA ASP A 190 5.48 -28.03 -0.83
C ASP A 190 4.91 -26.82 -1.58
N ALA A 191 5.76 -26.08 -2.30
CA ALA A 191 5.37 -24.84 -2.95
C ALA A 191 5.79 -24.83 -4.43
N PHE A 192 4.85 -24.51 -5.31
CA PHE A 192 5.11 -24.22 -6.71
C PHE A 192 4.76 -22.77 -7.01
N ALA A 193 5.77 -21.98 -7.37
CA ALA A 193 5.64 -20.58 -7.70
C ALA A 193 5.88 -20.38 -9.20
N SER A 194 4.99 -19.66 -9.88
CA SER A 194 5.29 -19.16 -11.23
C SER A 194 4.92 -17.70 -11.37
N ASP A 195 5.55 -17.04 -12.34
CA ASP A 195 5.19 -15.69 -12.74
C ASP A 195 5.56 -15.47 -14.21
N LEU A 196 4.81 -14.62 -14.89
CA LEU A 196 5.13 -14.16 -16.24
C LEU A 196 6.38 -13.26 -16.24
N ASN A 197 6.65 -12.59 -15.12
CA ASN A 197 7.69 -11.59 -14.98
C ASN A 197 9.03 -12.22 -14.54
N PRO A 198 10.09 -12.14 -15.37
CA PRO A 198 11.41 -12.70 -15.05
C PRO A 198 12.04 -12.17 -13.76
N VAL A 199 11.73 -10.93 -13.37
CA VAL A 199 12.24 -10.34 -12.13
C VAL A 199 11.60 -11.06 -10.93
N ALA A 200 10.28 -11.25 -10.94
CA ALA A 200 9.57 -12.02 -9.90
C ALA A 200 10.11 -13.45 -9.79
N VAL A 201 10.28 -14.14 -10.91
CA VAL A 201 10.84 -15.50 -10.96
C VAL A 201 12.22 -15.55 -10.32
N LEU A 202 13.10 -14.59 -10.62
CA LEU A 202 14.43 -14.52 -9.99
C LEU A 202 14.35 -14.35 -8.46
N LEU A 203 13.44 -13.51 -7.97
CA LEU A 203 13.24 -13.34 -6.53
C LEU A 203 12.81 -14.66 -5.88
N ASN A 204 11.86 -15.35 -6.50
CA ASN A 204 11.36 -16.63 -6.02
C ASN A 204 12.47 -17.70 -6.06
N LYS A 205 13.31 -17.78 -7.11
CA LYS A 205 14.45 -18.71 -7.13
C LYS A 205 15.41 -18.48 -5.97
N VAL A 206 15.71 -17.23 -5.64
CA VAL A 206 16.57 -16.94 -4.48
C VAL A 206 15.90 -17.40 -3.18
N VAL A 207 14.64 -17.04 -2.96
CA VAL A 207 13.92 -17.27 -1.70
C VAL A 207 13.53 -18.74 -1.48
N LEU A 208 13.10 -19.44 -2.54
CA LEU A 208 12.48 -20.77 -2.46
C LEU A 208 13.43 -21.91 -2.87
N GLU A 209 14.43 -21.64 -3.71
CA GLU A 209 15.39 -22.67 -4.16
C GLU A 209 16.76 -22.48 -3.52
N TYR A 210 17.39 -21.32 -3.71
CA TYR A 210 18.79 -21.14 -3.34
C TYR A 210 19.03 -21.00 -1.83
N ILE A 211 18.19 -20.22 -1.14
CA ILE A 211 18.32 -20.07 0.31
C ILE A 211 18.10 -21.41 1.02
N PRO A 212 17.02 -22.18 0.76
CA PRO A 212 16.83 -23.47 1.42
C PRO A 212 17.91 -24.50 1.06
N LYS A 213 18.40 -24.50 -0.19
CA LYS A 213 19.43 -25.46 -0.64
C LYS A 213 20.81 -25.22 -0.03
N TYR A 214 21.24 -23.96 0.06
CA TYR A 214 22.62 -23.62 0.45
C TYR A 214 22.74 -22.96 1.83
N GLY A 215 21.64 -22.39 2.36
CA GLY A 215 21.54 -21.81 3.69
C GLY A 215 22.69 -20.87 4.05
N GLN A 216 23.30 -21.11 5.21
CA GLN A 216 24.39 -20.31 5.75
C GLN A 216 25.58 -20.17 4.80
N ARG A 217 25.90 -21.21 4.01
CA ARG A 217 27.00 -21.17 3.03
C ARG A 217 26.79 -20.09 1.98
N LEU A 218 25.55 -19.92 1.52
CA LEU A 218 25.20 -18.85 0.56
C LEU A 218 25.39 -17.47 1.18
N ALA A 219 24.95 -17.28 2.43
CA ALA A 219 25.12 -16.00 3.13
C ALA A 219 26.61 -15.62 3.25
N ASP A 220 27.47 -16.59 3.59
CA ASP A 220 28.90 -16.35 3.79
C ASP A 220 29.62 -16.04 2.48
N GLU A 221 29.36 -16.79 1.40
CA GLU A 221 29.98 -16.53 0.11
C GLU A 221 29.45 -15.25 -0.54
N VAL A 222 28.15 -14.95 -0.44
CA VAL A 222 27.59 -13.67 -0.90
C VAL A 222 28.21 -12.49 -0.16
N ARG A 223 28.39 -12.60 1.16
CA ARG A 223 29.08 -11.56 1.96
C ARG A 223 30.53 -11.40 1.53
N LYS A 224 31.27 -12.50 1.38
CA LYS A 224 32.69 -12.52 0.99
C LYS A 224 32.91 -11.88 -0.37
N TRP A 225 32.19 -12.32 -1.41
CA TRP A 225 32.35 -11.76 -2.75
C TRP A 225 31.71 -10.40 -2.90
N GLY A 226 30.63 -10.12 -2.19
CA GLY A 226 30.08 -8.78 -2.09
C GLY A 226 31.06 -7.78 -1.47
N GLN A 227 31.82 -8.20 -0.46
CA GLN A 227 32.88 -7.37 0.13
C GLN A 227 34.06 -7.19 -0.82
N TRP A 228 34.45 -8.22 -1.58
CA TRP A 228 35.46 -8.09 -2.64
C TRP A 228 35.02 -7.09 -3.73
N VAL A 229 33.78 -7.20 -4.24
CA VAL A 229 33.22 -6.26 -5.23
C VAL A 229 33.27 -4.84 -4.69
N LYS A 230 32.92 -4.64 -3.42
CA LYS A 230 32.97 -3.33 -2.78
C LYS A 230 34.39 -2.75 -2.78
N GLU A 231 35.38 -3.53 -2.36
CA GLU A 231 36.78 -3.08 -2.27
C GLU A 231 37.36 -2.72 -3.64
N GLU A 232 37.04 -3.48 -4.69
CA GLU A 232 37.45 -3.15 -6.06
C GLU A 232 36.69 -1.94 -6.61
N ALA A 233 35.39 -1.81 -6.33
CA ALA A 233 34.60 -0.65 -6.73
C ALA A 233 35.09 0.63 -6.03
N GLU A 234 35.44 0.58 -4.74
CA GLU A 234 36.04 1.70 -4.00
C GLU A 234 37.34 2.16 -4.67
N LYS A 235 38.18 1.24 -5.16
CA LYS A 235 39.41 1.58 -5.89
C LYS A 235 39.13 2.23 -7.24
N GLU A 236 38.25 1.63 -8.05
CA GLU A 236 37.91 2.15 -9.40
C GLU A 236 37.17 3.50 -9.34
N LEU A 237 36.35 3.73 -8.30
CA LEU A 237 35.47 4.90 -8.21
C LEU A 237 36.06 6.06 -7.37
N ALA A 238 37.18 5.85 -6.67
CA ALA A 238 37.78 6.84 -5.77
C ALA A 238 38.04 8.21 -6.42
N GLU A 239 38.44 8.25 -7.69
CA GLU A 239 38.70 9.51 -8.41
C GLU A 239 37.42 10.33 -8.64
N PHE A 240 36.26 9.68 -8.75
CA PHE A 240 34.98 10.34 -9.07
C PHE A 240 34.20 10.79 -7.83
N TYR A 241 34.57 10.24 -6.67
CA TYR A 241 34.04 10.56 -5.34
C TYR A 241 35.19 10.88 -4.35
N PRO A 242 36.02 11.91 -4.63
CA PRO A 242 37.20 12.18 -3.82
C PRO A 242 36.85 12.66 -2.41
N LYS A 243 37.73 12.37 -1.46
CA LYS A 243 37.69 12.99 -0.12
C LYS A 243 38.06 14.47 -0.22
N ASP A 244 37.52 15.26 0.71
CA ASP A 244 37.91 16.65 0.89
C ASP A 244 39.33 16.77 1.46
N GLU A 245 39.95 17.94 1.32
CA GLU A 245 41.32 18.21 1.79
C GLU A 245 41.49 17.98 3.30
N ASP A 246 40.43 18.18 4.08
CA ASP A 246 40.38 17.94 5.53
C ASP A 246 40.18 16.45 5.91
N GLY A 247 40.09 15.57 4.91
CA GLY A 247 39.85 14.15 5.04
C GLY A 247 38.37 13.76 5.23
N SER A 248 37.43 14.71 5.13
CA SER A 248 36.00 14.44 5.17
C SER A 248 35.56 13.69 3.90
N THR A 249 34.64 12.74 4.05
CA THR A 249 34.13 11.93 2.93
C THR A 249 32.77 12.44 2.49
N PRO A 250 32.55 12.72 1.18
CA PRO A 250 31.22 12.98 0.63
C PRO A 250 30.29 11.78 0.81
N ILE A 251 29.05 12.03 1.22
CA ILE A 251 28.01 10.99 1.37
C ILE A 251 26.77 11.24 0.49
N ALA A 252 26.59 12.47 0.00
CA ALA A 252 25.54 12.84 -0.94
C ALA A 252 25.88 14.13 -1.69
N TYR A 253 25.45 14.21 -2.94
CA TYR A 253 25.54 15.36 -3.83
C TYR A 253 24.12 15.80 -4.17
N LEU A 254 23.77 17.04 -3.82
CA LEU A 254 22.45 17.60 -4.06
C LEU A 254 22.46 18.39 -5.36
N TRP A 255 21.69 17.91 -6.32
CA TRP A 255 21.58 18.45 -7.66
C TRP A 255 20.22 19.10 -7.89
N ALA A 256 20.16 20.13 -8.73
CA ALA A 256 18.92 20.72 -9.20
C ALA A 256 18.92 20.80 -10.72
N ARG A 257 17.87 20.26 -11.35
CA ARG A 257 17.58 20.49 -12.78
C ARG A 257 17.37 21.98 -13.00
N THR A 258 17.76 22.48 -14.17
CA THR A 258 17.79 23.93 -14.44
C THR A 258 16.86 24.31 -15.57
N ILE A 259 16.38 25.55 -15.59
CA ILE A 259 15.74 26.17 -16.76
C ILE A 259 16.34 27.55 -17.02
N ILE A 260 16.14 28.06 -18.22
CA ILE A 260 16.41 29.45 -18.56
C ILE A 260 15.15 30.27 -18.26
N SER A 261 15.31 31.32 -17.45
CA SER A 261 14.24 32.29 -17.14
C SER A 261 13.78 33.00 -18.41
N GLU A 262 12.46 33.07 -18.61
CA GLU A 262 11.82 33.79 -19.73
C GLU A 262 11.41 35.22 -19.34
N ALA A 263 11.94 35.71 -18.23
CA ALA A 263 11.74 37.10 -17.81
C ALA A 263 12.16 38.08 -18.92
N PRO A 264 11.47 39.23 -19.04
CA PRO A 264 11.94 40.32 -19.89
C PRO A 264 13.40 40.68 -19.56
N ASP A 265 14.16 41.06 -20.57
CA ASP A 265 15.55 41.50 -20.37
C ASP A 265 15.59 42.66 -19.36
N ASP A 266 16.43 42.51 -18.34
CA ASP A 266 16.66 43.50 -17.30
C ASP A 266 17.79 44.48 -17.66
N GLY A 267 18.16 44.53 -18.95
CA GLY A 267 19.19 45.40 -19.51
C GLY A 267 20.58 44.77 -19.50
N THR A 268 20.71 43.52 -19.07
CA THR A 268 21.99 42.79 -19.07
C THR A 268 22.23 42.00 -20.35
N GLY A 269 21.18 41.68 -21.12
CA GLY A 269 21.26 40.85 -22.32
C GLY A 269 21.61 39.38 -22.05
N ILE A 270 21.71 38.97 -20.78
CA ILE A 270 22.10 37.62 -20.37
C ILE A 270 20.98 37.01 -19.51
N PRO A 271 20.37 35.89 -19.91
CA PRO A 271 19.28 35.30 -19.16
C PRO A 271 19.76 34.62 -17.87
N VAL A 272 18.85 34.44 -16.91
CA VAL A 272 19.14 33.78 -15.63
C VAL A 272 18.87 32.27 -15.75
N GLU A 273 19.84 31.45 -15.33
CA GLU A 273 19.64 30.01 -15.14
C GLU A 273 19.02 29.78 -13.75
N VAL A 274 17.79 29.26 -13.73
CA VAL A 274 17.03 28.99 -12.52
C VAL A 274 17.20 27.52 -12.14
N PRO A 275 17.86 27.20 -11.00
CA PRO A 275 17.84 25.85 -10.47
C PRO A 275 16.45 25.55 -9.89
N LEU A 276 15.83 24.43 -10.26
CA LEU A 276 14.51 24.00 -9.80
C LEU A 276 14.64 23.22 -8.49
N MET A 277 14.42 23.89 -7.36
CA MET A 277 14.57 23.33 -6.01
C MET A 277 13.24 23.40 -5.29
N ARG A 278 12.71 22.27 -4.81
CA ARG A 278 11.44 22.27 -4.05
C ARG A 278 11.58 22.94 -2.68
N SER A 279 12.80 22.95 -2.13
CA SER A 279 13.08 23.42 -0.77
C SER A 279 14.53 23.86 -0.65
N LEU A 280 14.77 24.88 0.17
CA LEU A 280 16.10 25.33 0.54
C LEU A 280 16.63 24.68 1.84
N TRP A 281 15.86 23.77 2.44
CA TRP A 281 16.26 23.09 3.69
C TRP A 281 17.30 22.00 3.46
N LEU A 282 18.36 22.01 4.27
CA LEU A 282 19.39 20.97 4.32
C LEU A 282 19.30 20.11 5.59
N ALA A 283 18.86 20.68 6.72
CA ALA A 283 18.57 19.94 7.94
C ALA A 283 17.50 20.67 8.78
N LYS A 284 16.46 19.94 9.18
CA LYS A 284 15.36 20.43 10.03
C LYS A 284 15.43 19.93 11.48
N LYS A 285 16.59 19.43 11.93
CA LYS A 285 16.75 18.95 13.30
C LYS A 285 16.92 20.12 14.27
N ALA A 286 16.09 20.17 15.31
CA ALA A 286 16.17 21.20 16.34
C ALA A 286 17.58 21.31 16.93
N GLY A 287 18.09 22.55 17.04
CA GLY A 287 19.47 22.83 17.48
C GLY A 287 20.56 22.55 16.44
N ARG A 288 20.20 22.13 15.22
CA ARG A 288 21.12 21.88 14.09
C ARG A 288 20.50 22.26 12.75
N TYR A 289 19.74 23.35 12.73
CA TYR A 289 19.15 23.82 11.48
C TYR A 289 20.22 24.22 10.48
N LYS A 290 20.07 23.77 9.24
CA LYS A 290 20.90 24.16 8.10
C LYS A 290 20.00 24.39 6.91
N ALA A 291 20.20 25.50 6.22
CA ALA A 291 19.46 25.84 5.01
C ALA A 291 20.36 26.61 4.03
N LEU A 292 19.90 26.68 2.78
CA LEU A 292 20.44 27.53 1.74
C LEU A 292 19.70 28.88 1.76
N ARG A 293 20.40 29.96 1.42
CA ARG A 293 19.79 31.25 1.07
C ARG A 293 20.51 31.89 -0.11
N TRP A 294 19.81 32.75 -0.82
CA TRP A 294 20.39 33.54 -1.89
C TRP A 294 21.32 34.60 -1.33
N VAL A 295 22.51 34.75 -1.91
CA VAL A 295 23.42 35.85 -1.57
C VAL A 295 22.84 37.12 -2.17
N ARG A 296 22.63 38.16 -1.35
CA ARG A 296 22.04 39.43 -1.78
C ARG A 296 23.05 40.57 -1.60
N ASP A 297 23.01 41.55 -2.49
CA ASP A 297 23.77 42.79 -2.35
C ASP A 297 23.12 43.76 -1.34
N ALA A 298 23.72 44.94 -1.16
CA ALA A 298 23.23 45.97 -0.24
C ALA A 298 21.83 46.51 -0.60
N SER A 299 21.37 46.30 -1.84
CA SER A 299 20.03 46.68 -2.31
C SER A 299 18.99 45.55 -2.17
N GLY A 300 19.41 44.37 -1.71
CA GLY A 300 18.55 43.19 -1.54
C GLY A 300 18.38 42.35 -2.81
N VAL A 301 19.09 42.68 -3.89
CA VAL A 301 19.05 41.94 -5.16
C VAL A 301 19.95 40.71 -5.08
N VAL A 302 19.50 39.58 -5.62
CA VAL A 302 20.26 38.33 -5.64
C VAL A 302 21.49 38.49 -6.52
N GLN A 303 22.67 38.26 -5.96
CA GLN A 303 23.93 38.29 -6.69
C GLN A 303 24.00 37.10 -7.66
N THR A 304 24.60 37.35 -8.83
CA THR A 304 24.78 36.33 -9.86
C THR A 304 26.21 36.32 -10.36
N GLU A 305 26.65 35.16 -10.84
CA GLU A 305 27.87 35.01 -11.64
C GLU A 305 27.51 34.72 -13.10
N THR A 306 28.22 35.33 -14.05
CA THR A 306 28.06 35.02 -15.47
C THR A 306 28.99 33.88 -15.85
N VAL A 307 28.42 32.81 -16.39
CA VAL A 307 29.16 31.61 -16.81
C VAL A 307 28.71 31.14 -18.18
N GLU A 308 29.59 30.43 -18.87
CA GLU A 308 29.27 29.71 -20.09
C GLU A 308 28.93 28.26 -19.75
N VAL A 309 27.77 27.78 -20.20
CA VAL A 309 27.24 26.45 -19.88
C VAL A 309 26.84 25.74 -21.16
N THR A 310 27.41 24.56 -21.39
CA THR A 310 26.93 23.62 -22.41
C THR A 310 25.87 22.74 -21.80
N TYR A 311 24.64 22.83 -22.33
CA TYR A 311 23.52 22.00 -21.90
C TYR A 311 23.52 20.66 -22.62
N ALA A 312 22.70 19.72 -22.14
CA ALA A 312 22.61 18.38 -22.70
C ALA A 312 22.27 18.41 -24.20
N ASP A 313 21.45 19.38 -24.63
CA ASP A 313 21.06 19.64 -26.03
C ASP A 313 22.24 20.01 -26.97
N GLY A 314 23.46 20.11 -26.42
CA GLY A 314 24.68 20.47 -27.15
C GLY A 314 24.85 21.98 -27.35
N VAL A 315 23.91 22.80 -26.86
CA VAL A 315 23.94 24.25 -27.02
C VAL A 315 24.68 24.89 -25.85
N THR A 316 25.72 25.64 -26.17
CA THR A 316 26.43 26.48 -25.22
C THR A 316 25.76 27.84 -25.10
N ARG A 317 25.43 28.26 -23.87
CA ARG A 317 24.80 29.55 -23.59
C ARG A 317 25.57 30.30 -22.51
N GLN A 318 25.65 31.61 -22.65
CA GLN A 318 26.07 32.49 -21.57
C GLN A 318 24.87 32.78 -20.66
N VAL A 319 25.00 32.50 -19.37
CA VAL A 319 23.90 32.60 -18.40
C VAL A 319 24.36 33.23 -17.09
N ARG A 320 23.44 33.87 -16.39
CA ARG A 320 23.63 34.34 -15.01
C ARG A 320 23.16 33.28 -14.03
N ARG A 321 24.05 32.81 -13.16
CA ARG A 321 23.74 31.86 -12.09
C ARG A 321 23.56 32.58 -10.76
N PRO A 322 22.41 32.47 -10.08
CA PRO A 322 22.24 33.04 -8.75
C PRO A 322 23.17 32.34 -7.75
N LEU A 323 23.78 33.13 -6.86
CA LEU A 323 24.71 32.68 -5.83
C LEU A 323 23.97 32.25 -4.57
N LEU A 324 24.46 31.19 -3.94
CA LEU A 324 23.90 30.59 -2.73
C LEU A 324 24.94 30.60 -1.60
N GLU A 325 24.46 30.66 -0.37
CA GLU A 325 25.27 30.39 0.82
C GLU A 325 24.50 29.47 1.80
N ILE A 326 25.25 28.73 2.62
CA ILE A 326 24.69 27.89 3.68
C ILE A 326 24.66 28.70 4.98
N PHE A 327 23.52 28.71 5.66
CA PHE A 327 23.36 29.41 6.92
C PHE A 327 22.60 28.56 7.96
N GLU A 328 22.63 29.01 9.22
CA GLU A 328 21.92 28.42 10.35
C GLU A 328 20.70 29.28 10.71
N PRO A 329 19.49 28.92 10.24
CA PRO A 329 18.29 29.71 10.55
C PRO A 329 17.90 29.51 12.03
N LYS A 330 17.40 30.58 12.66
CA LYS A 330 16.88 30.51 14.04
C LYS A 330 15.44 30.04 14.10
N SER A 331 14.70 30.21 13.01
CA SER A 331 13.30 29.77 12.89
C SER A 331 12.97 29.36 11.47
N GLU A 332 11.88 28.61 11.27
CA GLU A 332 11.49 28.18 9.92
C GLU A 332 11.12 29.33 8.98
N LYS A 333 10.70 30.48 9.55
CA LYS A 333 10.31 31.67 8.78
C LYS A 333 11.48 32.36 8.08
N GLU A 334 12.72 32.07 8.50
CA GLU A 334 13.93 32.63 7.87
C GLU A 334 14.32 31.92 6.58
N VAL A 335 13.74 30.75 6.30
CA VAL A 335 14.07 29.97 5.10
C VAL A 335 13.07 30.30 3.99
N GLU A 336 13.57 30.86 2.89
CA GLU A 336 12.76 31.18 1.72
C GLU A 336 12.16 29.91 1.08
N LYS A 337 11.10 30.08 0.29
CA LYS A 337 10.48 28.99 -0.47
C LYS A 337 11.43 28.49 -1.57
N GLY A 338 11.22 27.24 -1.99
CA GLY A 338 11.86 26.71 -3.19
C GLY A 338 11.50 27.48 -4.46
N THR A 339 12.28 27.28 -5.51
CA THR A 339 12.12 27.89 -6.83
C THR A 339 11.16 27.11 -7.73
N VAL A 340 10.68 25.94 -7.32
CA VAL A 340 9.69 25.16 -8.10
C VAL A 340 8.49 24.78 -7.23
N ALA A 341 7.30 24.95 -7.79
CA ALA A 341 6.05 24.52 -7.19
C ALA A 341 5.09 24.05 -8.29
N ARG A 342 4.55 22.83 -8.18
CA ARG A 342 3.63 22.25 -9.20
C ARG A 342 4.18 22.34 -10.63
N GLY A 343 5.48 22.11 -10.78
CA GLY A 343 6.19 22.16 -12.08
C GLY A 343 6.46 23.54 -12.66
N SER A 344 5.98 24.64 -12.07
CA SER A 344 6.37 26.00 -12.50
C SER A 344 7.62 26.47 -11.76
N GLY A 345 8.50 27.16 -12.47
CA GLY A 345 9.78 27.64 -11.94
C GLY A 345 9.77 29.15 -11.72
N THR A 346 10.06 29.63 -10.51
CA THR A 346 10.19 31.04 -10.19
C THR A 346 11.66 31.45 -10.11
N CYS A 347 12.04 32.44 -10.91
CA CYS A 347 13.37 33.00 -10.93
C CYS A 347 13.66 33.77 -9.63
N PRO A 348 14.71 33.43 -8.87
CA PRO A 348 15.04 34.12 -7.62
C PRO A 348 15.58 35.55 -7.82
N VAL A 349 16.05 35.87 -9.04
CA VAL A 349 16.62 37.19 -9.38
C VAL A 349 15.51 38.16 -9.77
N THR A 350 14.63 37.74 -10.69
CA THR A 350 13.61 38.62 -11.30
C THR A 350 12.21 38.44 -10.71
N GLY A 351 11.96 37.36 -9.96
CA GLY A 351 10.62 36.98 -9.47
C GLY A 351 9.69 36.44 -10.56
N TYR A 352 10.13 36.41 -11.82
CA TYR A 352 9.34 35.88 -12.93
C TYR A 352 9.08 34.39 -12.77
N THR A 353 7.85 33.95 -12.99
CA THR A 353 7.47 32.53 -12.93
C THR A 353 7.28 31.97 -14.32
N THR A 354 8.21 31.11 -14.74
CA THR A 354 8.13 30.34 -15.98
C THR A 354 7.02 29.28 -15.85
N PRO A 355 6.00 29.29 -16.72
CA PRO A 355 4.89 28.34 -16.68
C PRO A 355 5.33 26.89 -16.90
N VAL A 356 4.57 25.93 -16.36
CA VAL A 356 4.84 24.48 -16.44
C VAL A 356 5.10 24.02 -17.88
N ALA A 357 4.29 24.47 -18.83
CA ALA A 357 4.44 24.12 -20.25
C ALA A 357 5.80 24.54 -20.82
N SER A 358 6.33 25.69 -20.40
CA SER A 358 7.66 26.14 -20.83
C SER A 358 8.77 25.36 -20.13
N VAL A 359 8.64 25.13 -18.81
CA VAL A 359 9.56 24.26 -18.06
C VAL A 359 9.67 22.90 -18.74
N ARG A 360 8.54 22.26 -19.04
CA ARG A 360 8.48 20.97 -19.74
C ARG A 360 9.16 21.05 -21.10
N ARG A 361 8.88 22.06 -21.93
CA ARG A 361 9.52 22.24 -23.25
C ARG A 361 11.05 22.30 -23.17
N GLN A 362 11.58 23.07 -22.22
CA GLN A 362 13.02 23.20 -22.03
C GLN A 362 13.68 21.91 -21.52
N ILE A 363 13.00 21.17 -20.66
CA ILE A 363 13.51 19.92 -20.09
C ILE A 363 13.44 18.77 -21.12
N VAL A 364 12.41 18.73 -21.97
CA VAL A 364 12.26 17.73 -23.04
C VAL A 364 13.42 17.78 -24.02
N SER A 365 13.85 18.98 -24.45
CA SER A 365 14.98 19.12 -25.37
C SER A 365 16.33 18.70 -24.76
N ARG A 366 16.35 18.44 -23.45
CA ARG A 366 17.54 18.07 -22.66
C ARG A 366 17.39 16.68 -22.02
N TRP A 367 16.51 15.83 -22.55
CA TRP A 367 16.25 14.47 -22.06
C TRP A 367 16.05 14.40 -20.53
N GLY A 368 15.20 15.28 -20.01
CA GLY A 368 14.91 15.33 -18.59
C GLY A 368 15.89 16.15 -17.74
N GLY A 369 16.95 16.70 -18.32
CA GLY A 369 17.86 17.64 -17.65
C GLY A 369 18.76 17.04 -16.57
N THR A 370 18.99 15.72 -16.62
CA THR A 370 19.81 15.00 -15.63
C THR A 370 21.29 15.34 -15.74
N ASN A 371 21.84 15.31 -16.96
CA ASN A 371 23.28 15.44 -17.20
C ASN A 371 23.81 16.89 -17.24
N ASP A 372 22.92 17.87 -17.21
CA ASP A 372 23.24 19.30 -17.13
C ASP A 372 22.61 19.97 -15.90
N ALA A 373 22.22 19.18 -14.90
CA ALA A 373 21.79 19.67 -13.60
C ALA A 373 22.92 20.42 -12.88
N ARG A 374 22.56 21.39 -12.04
CA ARG A 374 23.50 22.19 -11.25
C ARG A 374 23.75 21.51 -9.90
N LEU A 375 25.01 21.28 -9.54
CA LEU A 375 25.40 20.79 -8.21
C LEU A 375 25.29 21.94 -7.20
N ILE A 376 24.35 21.81 -6.27
CA ILE A 376 24.00 22.87 -5.31
C ILE A 376 24.80 22.73 -4.02
N CYS A 377 24.87 21.52 -3.47
CA CYS A 377 25.42 21.28 -2.14
C CYS A 377 25.95 19.86 -2.04
N ILE A 378 27.02 19.68 -1.27
CA ILE A 378 27.61 18.38 -0.96
C ILE A 378 27.49 18.17 0.54
N ILE A 379 26.97 16.99 0.90
CA ILE A 379 26.88 16.53 2.28
C ILE A 379 28.10 15.66 2.54
N THR A 380 28.86 16.01 3.56
CA THR A 380 30.08 15.28 3.94
C THR A 380 29.97 14.77 5.36
N THR A 381 30.81 13.80 5.71
CA THR A 381 30.92 13.29 7.07
C THR A 381 32.38 13.09 7.45
N ASN A 382 32.70 13.36 8.71
CA ASN A 382 34.03 13.12 9.25
C ASN A 382 34.02 11.81 10.06
N ASN A 383 35.05 10.99 9.89
CA ASN A 383 35.20 9.72 10.61
C ASN A 383 35.24 9.88 12.14
N LYS A 384 35.66 11.06 12.65
CA LYS A 384 35.86 11.29 14.09
C LYS A 384 34.55 11.47 14.88
N ASP A 385 33.55 12.16 14.34
CA ASP A 385 32.33 12.49 15.09
C ASP A 385 31.02 12.03 14.41
N LYS A 386 31.12 11.41 13.23
CA LYS A 386 30.00 10.85 12.45
C LYS A 386 28.90 11.86 12.14
N LYS A 387 29.13 13.17 12.36
CA LYS A 387 28.18 14.24 12.04
C LYS A 387 28.18 14.52 10.54
N ARG A 388 27.14 15.21 10.11
CA ARG A 388 26.99 15.67 8.74
C ARG A 388 27.34 17.14 8.65
N TYR A 389 28.13 17.45 7.64
CA TYR A 389 28.51 18.79 7.27
C TYR A 389 27.98 19.07 5.87
N PHE A 390 27.84 20.34 5.56
CA PHE A 390 27.30 20.80 4.28
C PHE A 390 28.27 21.83 3.73
N ARG A 391 28.66 21.67 2.47
CA ARG A 391 29.47 22.64 1.73
C ARG A 391 28.89 22.87 0.35
N LEU A 392 29.17 24.03 -0.22
CA LEU A 392 28.86 24.30 -1.62
C LEU A 392 29.82 23.53 -2.54
N SER A 393 29.43 23.43 -3.81
CA SER A 393 30.25 22.82 -4.86
C SER A 393 31.50 23.66 -5.17
N THR A 394 32.57 22.99 -5.55
CA THR A 394 33.85 23.56 -5.98
C THR A 394 34.12 23.19 -7.44
N ALA A 395 35.09 23.87 -8.08
CA ALA A 395 35.53 23.52 -9.43
C ALA A 395 36.05 22.06 -9.53
N ASN A 396 36.64 21.53 -8.44
CA ASN A 396 37.09 20.14 -8.40
C ASN A 396 35.93 19.15 -8.48
N ASP A 397 34.80 19.43 -7.83
CA ASP A 397 33.62 18.55 -7.85
C ASP A 397 33.08 18.39 -9.29
N TYR A 398 33.00 19.50 -10.04
CA TYR A 398 32.63 19.47 -11.46
C TYR A 398 33.65 18.74 -12.33
N ARG A 399 34.95 18.88 -12.05
CA ARG A 399 36.01 18.15 -12.74
C ARG A 399 35.86 16.64 -12.57
N CYS A 400 35.53 16.17 -11.37
CA CYS A 400 35.31 14.74 -11.09
C CYS A 400 34.12 14.20 -11.89
N VAL A 401 33.04 14.97 -11.99
CA VAL A 401 31.88 14.61 -12.83
C VAL A 401 32.26 14.55 -14.31
N GLY A 402 33.01 15.54 -14.82
CA GLY A 402 33.54 15.51 -16.18
C GLY A 402 34.47 14.31 -16.47
N ASN A 403 35.32 13.93 -15.52
CA ASN A 403 36.17 12.75 -15.64
C ASN A 403 35.34 11.45 -15.71
N SER A 404 34.24 11.36 -14.94
CA SER A 404 33.35 10.20 -14.99
C SER A 404 32.71 9.99 -16.36
N TYR A 405 32.31 11.08 -17.05
CA TYR A 405 31.82 11.01 -18.43
C TYR A 405 32.88 10.47 -19.41
N ARG A 406 34.13 10.96 -19.32
CA ARG A 406 35.22 10.46 -20.19
C ARG A 406 35.49 8.98 -19.95
N LYS A 407 35.59 8.57 -18.68
CA LYS A 407 35.79 7.16 -18.33
C LYS A 407 34.65 6.27 -18.82
N LEU A 408 33.41 6.73 -18.68
CA LEU A 408 32.23 6.00 -19.17
C LEU A 408 32.27 5.86 -20.69
N LYS A 409 32.62 6.92 -21.41
CA LYS A 409 32.79 6.90 -22.86
C LYS A 409 33.87 5.90 -23.29
N ASP A 410 35.02 5.89 -22.62
CA ASP A 410 36.08 4.92 -22.88
C ASP A 410 35.59 3.49 -22.67
N LEU A 411 34.79 3.23 -21.62
CA LEU A 411 34.20 1.90 -21.38
C LEU A 411 33.23 1.48 -22.49
N ILE A 412 32.42 2.42 -23.00
CA ILE A 412 31.50 2.15 -24.10
C ILE A 412 32.27 1.82 -25.39
N GLU A 413 33.29 2.61 -25.72
CA GLU A 413 34.08 2.44 -26.95
C GLU A 413 34.90 1.14 -26.95
N ASN A 414 35.34 0.68 -25.77
CA ASN A 414 36.11 -0.56 -25.62
C ASN A 414 35.24 -1.79 -25.32
N HIS A 415 33.92 -1.66 -25.27
CA HIS A 415 33.03 -2.77 -24.96
C HIS A 415 32.91 -3.73 -26.14
N CYS A 416 33.21 -5.01 -25.92
CA CYS A 416 33.14 -6.06 -26.94
C CYS A 416 32.01 -7.08 -26.72
N GLY A 417 31.12 -6.82 -25.75
CA GLY A 417 29.97 -7.69 -25.44
C GLY A 417 28.80 -7.49 -26.41
N THR A 418 27.91 -8.49 -26.50
CA THR A 418 26.72 -8.46 -27.37
C THR A 418 25.58 -7.63 -26.82
N ILE A 419 25.55 -7.38 -25.51
CA ILE A 419 24.57 -6.53 -24.84
C ILE A 419 25.25 -5.21 -24.54
N ASP A 420 24.62 -4.09 -24.89
CA ASP A 420 25.11 -2.74 -24.58
C ASP A 420 25.50 -2.61 -23.11
N ILE A 421 26.62 -1.95 -22.83
CA ILE A 421 27.06 -1.74 -21.45
C ILE A 421 26.10 -0.85 -20.65
N LEU A 422 25.39 0.06 -21.32
CA LEU A 422 24.37 0.93 -20.74
C LEU A 422 22.96 0.41 -21.02
N PRO A 423 21.97 0.65 -20.13
CA PRO A 423 20.58 0.30 -20.35
C PRO A 423 19.89 1.25 -21.34
N ASN A 424 20.22 1.12 -22.63
CA ASN A 424 19.72 1.98 -23.69
C ASN A 424 18.37 1.52 -24.28
N GLU A 425 17.76 0.49 -23.71
CA GLU A 425 16.44 0.00 -24.09
C GLU A 425 15.40 1.14 -24.00
N PRO A 426 14.42 1.18 -24.92
CA PRO A 426 13.45 2.26 -24.98
C PRO A 426 12.50 2.23 -23.77
N MET A 427 12.13 3.41 -23.28
CA MET A 427 11.07 3.56 -22.29
C MET A 427 9.72 3.74 -22.96
N ASN A 428 8.67 3.19 -22.35
CA ASN A 428 7.30 3.35 -22.81
C ASN A 428 6.83 4.81 -22.63
N GLN A 429 6.68 5.51 -23.76
CA GLN A 429 6.28 6.93 -23.81
C GLN A 429 4.78 7.16 -23.65
N ASN A 430 3.98 6.10 -23.55
CA ASN A 430 2.53 6.22 -23.40
C ASN A 430 2.07 5.87 -21.98
N ASN A 431 2.98 5.38 -21.13
CA ASN A 431 2.67 5.00 -19.75
C ASN A 431 2.84 6.18 -18.78
N SER A 432 1.74 6.68 -18.22
CA SER A 432 1.71 7.81 -17.28
C SER A 432 2.29 7.50 -15.89
N ASN A 433 2.44 6.22 -15.52
CA ASN A 433 3.14 5.80 -14.30
C ASN A 433 4.66 5.88 -14.45
N LEU A 434 5.15 5.95 -15.69
CA LEU A 434 6.56 6.23 -15.98
C LEU A 434 6.74 7.72 -16.26
N VAL A 435 7.91 8.24 -15.91
CA VAL A 435 8.26 9.65 -16.19
C VAL A 435 8.27 9.93 -17.70
N SER A 436 8.56 8.92 -18.53
CA SER A 436 8.52 8.99 -19.99
C SER A 436 7.13 9.35 -20.50
N GLY A 437 6.08 8.65 -20.06
CA GLY A 437 4.71 8.90 -20.52
C GLY A 437 4.04 10.16 -20.00
N ARG A 438 4.77 10.97 -19.24
CA ARG A 438 4.38 12.33 -18.86
C ARG A 438 5.01 13.41 -19.75
N GLY A 439 5.80 13.00 -20.76
CA GLY A 439 6.37 13.90 -21.75
C GLY A 439 7.49 14.79 -21.21
N TYR A 440 8.38 14.26 -20.36
CA TYR A 440 9.57 14.96 -19.87
C TYR A 440 10.84 14.73 -20.71
N GLY A 441 10.73 13.99 -21.81
CA GLY A 441 11.82 13.75 -22.77
C GLY A 441 12.72 12.55 -22.48
N PHE A 442 12.41 11.76 -21.46
CA PHE A 442 13.10 10.49 -21.19
C PHE A 442 12.63 9.42 -22.17
N THR A 443 13.50 9.01 -23.08
CA THR A 443 13.27 8.00 -24.11
C THR A 443 13.93 6.66 -23.82
N LYS A 444 14.96 6.63 -22.96
CA LYS A 444 15.73 5.41 -22.63
C LYS A 444 15.97 5.28 -21.13
N TRP A 445 16.13 4.05 -20.65
CA TRP A 445 16.39 3.79 -19.22
C TRP A 445 17.70 4.42 -18.72
N SER A 446 18.74 4.51 -19.55
CA SER A 446 20.03 5.13 -19.20
C SER A 446 19.91 6.63 -18.90
N GLU A 447 18.89 7.31 -19.42
CA GLU A 447 18.67 8.75 -19.19
C GLU A 447 18.15 9.06 -17.77
N LEU A 448 17.71 8.04 -17.02
CA LEU A 448 17.30 8.20 -15.62
C LEU A 448 18.49 8.38 -14.66
N PHE A 449 19.71 8.24 -15.17
CA PHE A 449 20.94 8.25 -14.40
C PHE A 449 21.88 9.34 -14.92
N SER A 450 22.63 9.97 -14.02
CA SER A 450 23.76 10.81 -14.44
C SER A 450 24.92 9.95 -14.95
N TYR A 451 25.83 10.52 -15.73
CA TYR A 451 27.01 9.79 -16.20
C TYR A 451 27.84 9.16 -15.06
N ARG A 452 27.95 9.83 -13.91
CA ARG A 452 28.67 9.30 -12.75
C ARG A 452 27.93 8.12 -12.09
N GLN A 453 26.60 8.17 -12.04
CA GLN A 453 25.77 7.05 -11.59
C GLN A 453 25.86 5.85 -12.55
N LEU A 454 25.80 6.09 -13.87
CA LEU A 454 25.97 5.05 -14.89
C LEU A 454 27.33 4.37 -14.80
N LEU A 455 28.40 5.14 -14.63
CA LEU A 455 29.75 4.61 -14.42
C LEU A 455 29.82 3.71 -13.19
N SER A 456 29.20 4.14 -12.08
CA SER A 456 29.18 3.38 -10.84
C SER A 456 28.44 2.04 -11.00
N LEU A 457 27.21 2.07 -11.53
CA LEU A 457 26.41 0.85 -11.74
C LEU A 457 27.08 -0.11 -12.72
N THR A 458 27.65 0.40 -13.81
CA THR A 458 28.42 -0.39 -14.79
C THR A 458 29.65 -1.05 -14.16
N THR A 459 30.31 -0.37 -13.23
CA THR A 459 31.46 -0.91 -12.48
C THR A 459 31.03 -2.09 -11.62
N PHE A 460 29.93 -1.97 -10.87
CA PHE A 460 29.39 -3.10 -10.09
C PHE A 460 28.98 -4.27 -10.97
N VAL A 461 28.31 -4.02 -12.11
CA VAL A 461 27.93 -5.07 -13.08
C VAL A 461 29.17 -5.84 -13.53
N ARG A 462 30.23 -5.16 -13.99
CA ARG A 462 31.48 -5.79 -14.43
C ARG A 462 32.15 -6.61 -13.33
N LEU A 463 32.21 -6.08 -12.11
CA LEU A 463 32.84 -6.75 -10.97
C LEU A 463 32.05 -8.00 -10.56
N VAL A 464 30.72 -7.92 -10.48
CA VAL A 464 29.85 -9.08 -10.19
C VAL A 464 29.96 -10.16 -11.26
N SER A 465 30.04 -9.78 -12.55
CA SER A 465 30.28 -10.75 -13.62
C SER A 465 31.63 -11.46 -13.48
N SER A 466 32.65 -10.79 -12.94
CA SER A 466 33.99 -11.34 -12.75
C SER A 466 34.05 -12.36 -11.61
N VAL A 467 33.12 -12.33 -10.65
CA VAL A 467 33.02 -13.29 -9.54
C VAL A 467 32.89 -14.73 -10.05
N ASN A 468 32.24 -14.96 -11.20
CA ASN A 468 32.13 -16.29 -11.81
C ASN A 468 33.50 -16.95 -12.05
N SER A 469 34.48 -16.16 -12.49
CA SER A 469 35.85 -16.67 -12.73
C SER A 469 36.60 -16.94 -11.43
N LEU A 470 36.29 -16.21 -10.36
CA LEU A 470 36.89 -16.39 -9.03
C LEU A 470 36.33 -17.62 -8.29
N LEU A 471 35.15 -18.07 -8.69
CA LEU A 471 34.47 -19.26 -8.20
C LEU A 471 34.51 -20.43 -9.20
N ALA A 472 35.48 -20.46 -10.11
CA ALA A 472 35.54 -21.48 -11.16
C ALA A 472 35.65 -22.94 -10.65
N ASP A 473 36.18 -23.12 -9.43
CA ASP A 473 36.33 -24.43 -8.78
C ASP A 473 35.06 -24.90 -8.04
N GLU A 474 34.04 -24.05 -7.94
CA GLU A 474 32.79 -24.35 -7.26
C GLU A 474 31.72 -24.94 -8.19
N GLU A 475 30.68 -25.52 -7.60
CA GLU A 475 29.53 -26.03 -8.35
C GLU A 475 28.83 -24.90 -9.13
N LYS A 476 28.61 -25.11 -10.43
CA LYS A 476 28.03 -24.09 -11.33
C LYS A 476 26.70 -23.52 -10.84
N GLU A 477 25.85 -24.36 -10.25
CA GLU A 477 24.56 -23.94 -9.71
C GLU A 477 24.74 -23.06 -8.46
N PHE A 478 25.69 -23.39 -7.59
CA PHE A 478 26.04 -22.56 -6.44
C PHE A 478 26.63 -21.20 -6.86
N VAL A 479 27.52 -21.18 -7.86
CA VAL A 479 28.03 -19.93 -8.43
C VAL A 479 26.89 -19.08 -9.00
N THR A 480 25.94 -19.73 -9.70
CA THR A 480 24.74 -19.06 -10.22
C THR A 480 23.92 -18.43 -9.10
N ALA A 481 23.74 -19.13 -7.97
CA ALA A 481 23.02 -18.61 -6.81
C ALA A 481 23.71 -17.41 -6.16
N VAL A 482 25.04 -17.44 -6.00
CA VAL A 482 25.83 -16.32 -5.48
C VAL A 482 25.70 -15.10 -6.41
N GLN A 483 25.83 -15.29 -7.72
CA GLN A 483 25.70 -14.20 -8.69
C GLN A 483 24.28 -13.65 -8.79
N ALA A 484 23.25 -14.49 -8.68
CA ALA A 484 21.86 -14.04 -8.60
C ALA A 484 21.66 -13.10 -7.42
N CYS A 485 22.16 -13.48 -6.24
CA CYS A 485 22.11 -12.63 -5.04
C CYS A 485 22.84 -11.29 -5.25
N LEU A 486 24.06 -11.31 -5.79
CA LEU A 486 24.81 -10.08 -6.07
C LEU A 486 24.15 -9.20 -7.16
N GLY A 487 23.47 -9.81 -8.13
CA GLY A 487 22.62 -9.10 -9.10
C GLY A 487 21.47 -8.35 -8.44
N LEU A 488 20.80 -8.97 -7.46
CA LEU A 488 19.76 -8.28 -6.67
C LEU A 488 20.32 -7.13 -5.80
N VAL A 489 21.59 -7.22 -5.38
CA VAL A 489 22.29 -6.08 -4.72
C VAL A 489 22.45 -4.92 -5.70
N ILE A 490 22.80 -5.18 -6.97
CA ILE A 490 22.88 -4.12 -8.01
C ILE A 490 21.54 -3.41 -8.17
N ASP A 491 20.43 -4.15 -8.26
CA ASP A 491 19.09 -3.56 -8.36
C ASP A 491 18.76 -2.64 -7.18
N ARG A 492 19.12 -3.05 -5.96
CA ARG A 492 18.97 -2.23 -4.76
C ARG A 492 19.79 -0.95 -4.82
N VAL A 493 21.02 -1.05 -5.31
CA VAL A 493 21.88 0.12 -5.53
C VAL A 493 21.28 1.01 -6.63
N ALA A 494 20.78 0.46 -7.73
CA ALA A 494 20.15 1.22 -8.82
C ALA A 494 18.94 2.04 -8.34
N ASP A 495 18.07 1.46 -7.52
CA ASP A 495 16.93 2.17 -6.90
C ASP A 495 17.38 3.32 -5.97
N ARG A 496 18.58 3.22 -5.38
CA ARG A 496 19.20 4.25 -4.52
C ARG A 496 20.20 5.16 -5.24
N CYS A 497 20.46 4.90 -6.52
CA CYS A 497 21.52 5.54 -7.31
C CYS A 497 20.98 6.05 -8.65
N SER A 498 19.80 6.69 -8.65
CA SER A 498 19.22 7.33 -9.84
C SER A 498 19.09 8.84 -9.67
N SER A 499 18.77 9.57 -10.76
CA SER A 499 18.46 11.01 -10.71
C SER A 499 17.04 11.32 -10.20
N PHE A 500 16.39 10.30 -9.62
CA PHE A 500 15.07 10.32 -9.01
C PHE A 500 15.10 9.98 -7.51
N CYS A 501 16.31 9.87 -6.93
CA CYS A 501 16.47 9.78 -5.49
C CYS A 501 16.32 11.18 -4.85
N ARG A 502 15.57 11.29 -3.75
CA ARG A 502 15.23 12.58 -3.12
C ARG A 502 15.95 12.73 -1.78
N TYR A 503 16.51 13.90 -1.49
CA TYR A 503 16.99 14.18 -0.12
C TYR A 503 15.83 14.63 0.79
N ASP A 504 15.66 13.94 1.92
CA ASP A 504 14.77 14.35 3.00
C ASP A 504 15.56 15.04 4.14
N PRO A 505 15.35 16.35 4.38
CA PRO A 505 15.99 17.08 5.48
C PRO A 505 15.31 16.88 6.84
N SER A 506 14.24 16.08 6.94
CA SER A 506 13.46 15.86 8.16
C SER A 506 14.28 15.28 9.32
N PRO A 507 13.89 15.53 10.59
CA PRO A 507 14.59 14.99 11.76
C PRO A 507 14.55 13.46 11.88
N THR A 508 13.51 12.84 11.30
CA THR A 508 13.19 11.42 11.45
C THR A 508 13.94 10.54 10.46
N MET A 509 14.09 10.99 9.22
CA MET A 509 14.73 10.21 8.17
C MET A 509 16.11 10.75 7.78
N SER A 510 16.29 12.08 7.77
CA SER A 510 17.50 12.82 7.37
C SER A 510 18.37 11.99 6.42
N GLY A 511 18.09 11.95 5.12
CA GLY A 511 18.78 10.99 4.24
C GLY A 511 18.28 10.99 2.80
N ILE A 512 18.82 10.07 1.99
CA ILE A 512 18.41 9.87 0.60
C ILE A 512 17.26 8.84 0.56
N ASN A 513 16.15 9.25 -0.03
CA ASN A 513 15.02 8.39 -0.38
C ASN A 513 15.26 7.74 -1.73
N ASN A 514 14.74 6.54 -1.88
CA ASN A 514 14.87 5.76 -3.09
C ASN A 514 13.95 6.25 -4.23
N THR A 515 14.17 5.70 -5.43
CA THR A 515 13.45 6.03 -6.67
C THR A 515 11.96 5.70 -6.55
N PHE A 516 11.65 4.51 -6.05
CA PHE A 516 10.27 4.05 -5.88
C PHE A 516 9.72 4.40 -4.49
N SER A 517 9.41 5.67 -4.26
CA SER A 517 8.62 6.09 -3.09
C SER A 517 7.11 5.78 -3.24
N ARG A 518 6.68 5.48 -4.48
CA ARG A 518 5.34 5.02 -4.84
C ARG A 518 5.43 4.00 -5.98
N GLN A 519 4.30 3.45 -6.41
CA GLN A 519 4.18 2.49 -7.52
C GLN A 519 4.28 3.19 -8.90
N ALA A 520 5.19 4.15 -9.04
CA ALA A 520 5.41 4.96 -10.24
C ALA A 520 6.76 5.70 -10.15
N ILE A 521 7.38 6.00 -11.30
CA ILE A 521 8.57 6.86 -11.41
C ILE A 521 8.10 8.29 -11.70
N SER A 522 8.35 9.17 -10.75
CA SER A 522 7.77 10.52 -10.75
C SER A 522 8.81 11.56 -11.04
N MET A 523 8.47 12.61 -11.80
CA MET A 523 9.43 13.69 -12.04
C MET A 523 9.87 14.33 -10.71
N ILE A 524 11.18 14.48 -10.53
CA ILE A 524 11.79 15.19 -9.41
C ILE A 524 12.63 16.33 -9.98
N TRP A 525 12.60 17.49 -9.35
CA TRP A 525 13.32 18.68 -9.82
C TRP A 525 14.72 18.81 -9.20
N ASP A 526 14.83 18.52 -7.90
CA ASP A 526 16.07 18.44 -7.14
C ASP A 526 16.29 17.03 -6.61
N PHE A 527 17.39 16.41 -7.03
CA PHE A 527 17.72 15.02 -6.69
C PHE A 527 19.01 14.92 -5.87
N ALA A 528 19.16 13.79 -5.20
CA ALA A 528 20.31 13.48 -4.37
C ALA A 528 21.03 12.25 -4.93
N GLU A 529 22.30 12.43 -5.25
CA GLU A 529 23.16 11.34 -5.66
C GLU A 529 24.01 10.92 -4.45
N GLY A 530 23.84 9.69 -3.97
CA GLY A 530 24.72 9.11 -2.95
C GLY A 530 26.03 8.62 -3.55
N ASP A 531 27.09 8.56 -2.74
CA ASP A 531 28.25 7.75 -3.09
C ASP A 531 27.87 6.27 -2.92
N PRO A 532 27.83 5.47 -4.00
CA PRO A 532 27.36 4.10 -3.96
C PRO A 532 28.36 3.15 -3.27
N THR A 533 29.58 3.59 -2.99
CA THR A 533 30.56 2.83 -2.20
C THR A 533 30.49 3.18 -0.70
N SER A 534 29.81 4.27 -0.35
CA SER A 534 29.73 4.72 1.03
C SER A 534 28.93 3.75 1.92
N LYS A 535 29.30 3.69 3.21
CA LYS A 535 28.59 2.89 4.22
C LYS A 535 27.20 3.44 4.61
N ARG A 536 26.75 4.51 3.96
CA ARG A 536 25.54 5.27 4.29
C ARG A 536 24.71 5.46 3.03
N SER A 537 23.53 6.04 3.19
CA SER A 537 22.72 6.54 2.07
C SER A 537 22.31 5.50 1.01
N GLY A 538 22.25 4.21 1.34
CA GLY A 538 21.88 3.16 0.38
C GLY A 538 23.01 2.69 -0.55
N GLY A 539 24.28 2.87 -0.16
CA GLY A 539 25.42 2.30 -0.87
C GLY A 539 25.50 0.77 -0.79
N TRP A 540 26.43 0.19 -1.54
CA TRP A 540 26.62 -1.24 -1.77
C TRP A 540 26.65 -2.08 -0.48
N GLU A 541 27.46 -1.69 0.52
CA GLU A 541 27.57 -2.43 1.79
C GLU A 541 26.22 -2.54 2.50
N GLN A 542 25.41 -1.48 2.49
CA GLN A 542 24.09 -1.51 3.12
C GLN A 542 23.11 -2.43 2.37
N CYS A 543 23.10 -2.36 1.03
CA CYS A 543 22.26 -3.21 0.19
C CYS A 543 22.66 -4.69 0.30
N LEU A 544 23.96 -4.97 0.36
CA LEU A 544 24.50 -6.31 0.59
C LEU A 544 24.07 -6.86 1.95
N GLU A 545 24.22 -6.08 3.03
CA GLU A 545 23.84 -6.52 4.36
C GLU A 545 22.33 -6.75 4.50
N TRP A 546 21.48 -5.97 3.83
CA TRP A 546 20.05 -6.26 3.78
C TRP A 546 19.76 -7.63 3.20
N LEU A 547 20.34 -7.95 2.05
CA LEU A 547 20.16 -9.24 1.40
C LEU A 547 20.73 -10.39 2.25
N VAL A 548 21.94 -10.23 2.78
CA VAL A 548 22.57 -11.25 3.63
C VAL A 548 21.72 -11.52 4.87
N ASN A 549 21.17 -10.50 5.51
CA ASN A 549 20.26 -10.68 6.65
C ASN A 549 18.98 -11.45 6.29
N VAL A 550 18.46 -11.29 5.07
CA VAL A 550 17.35 -12.12 4.57
C VAL A 550 17.78 -13.58 4.47
N ILE A 551 18.93 -13.87 3.85
CA ILE A 551 19.44 -15.26 3.75
C ILE A 551 19.60 -15.87 5.14
N HIS A 552 20.23 -15.15 6.08
CA HIS A 552 20.40 -15.62 7.47
C HIS A 552 19.06 -15.96 8.11
N PHE A 553 18.10 -15.03 8.07
CA PHE A 553 16.80 -15.20 8.73
C PHE A 553 16.01 -16.37 8.13
N GLU A 554 15.95 -16.45 6.80
CA GLU A 554 15.19 -17.47 6.09
C GLU A 554 15.86 -18.85 6.14
N SER A 555 17.19 -18.93 6.21
CA SER A 555 17.91 -20.19 6.38
C SER A 555 17.66 -20.90 7.71
N VAL A 556 17.13 -20.19 8.71
CA VAL A 556 16.74 -20.78 10.01
C VAL A 556 15.34 -21.40 9.93
N ALA A 557 14.44 -20.80 9.15
CA ALA A 557 13.05 -21.25 9.06
C ALA A 557 12.92 -22.52 8.21
N ASP A 558 13.54 -22.57 7.03
CA ASP A 558 13.17 -23.52 5.98
C ASP A 558 14.28 -24.48 5.55
N LYS A 559 13.92 -25.77 5.51
CA LYS A 559 14.76 -26.86 4.97
C LYS A 559 14.20 -27.45 3.67
N ASN A 560 13.01 -27.01 3.27
CA ASN A 560 12.32 -27.50 2.08
C ASN A 560 12.60 -26.56 0.92
N ILE A 561 12.86 -27.14 -0.25
CA ILE A 561 13.04 -26.42 -1.50
C ILE A 561 11.68 -26.34 -2.17
N GLY A 562 11.30 -25.15 -2.65
CA GLY A 562 10.15 -24.97 -3.54
C GLY A 562 10.57 -24.98 -5.01
N ASP A 563 9.60 -25.13 -5.90
CA ASP A 563 9.83 -25.10 -7.35
C ASP A 563 9.39 -23.76 -7.94
N VAL A 564 10.24 -23.18 -8.78
CA VAL A 564 9.98 -21.87 -9.40
C VAL A 564 10.15 -21.92 -10.92
N GLU A 565 9.09 -21.51 -11.63
CA GLU A 565 9.05 -21.52 -13.09
C GLU A 565 8.66 -20.17 -13.71
N LEU A 566 9.26 -19.86 -14.86
CA LEU A 566 8.84 -18.74 -15.70
C LEU A 566 7.67 -19.21 -16.58
N ALA A 567 6.44 -18.97 -16.12
CA ALA A 567 5.24 -19.41 -16.80
C ALA A 567 4.09 -18.40 -16.66
N SER A 568 3.24 -18.33 -17.68
CA SER A 568 2.01 -17.53 -17.61
C SER A 568 0.97 -18.26 -16.77
N ALA A 569 0.28 -17.54 -15.89
CA ALA A 569 -0.87 -18.10 -15.17
C ALA A 569 -1.99 -18.60 -16.11
N THR A 570 -2.02 -18.12 -17.36
CA THR A 570 -3.00 -18.54 -18.38
C THR A 570 -2.65 -19.84 -19.11
N ASP A 571 -1.47 -20.41 -18.84
CA ASP A 571 -0.94 -21.63 -19.46
C ASP A 571 -0.02 -22.31 -18.43
N HIS A 572 -0.64 -22.94 -17.44
CA HIS A 572 0.07 -23.40 -16.24
C HIS A 572 0.72 -24.78 -16.49
N PRO A 573 2.00 -24.99 -16.13
CA PRO A 573 2.72 -26.21 -16.49
C PRO A 573 2.31 -27.46 -15.71
N LEU A 574 1.59 -27.30 -14.58
CA LEU A 574 1.18 -28.44 -13.75
C LEU A 574 0.03 -29.26 -14.38
N PRO A 575 -0.02 -30.58 -14.11
CA PRO A 575 -1.12 -31.44 -14.52
C PRO A 575 -2.46 -31.09 -13.87
N ASP A 576 -3.54 -31.68 -14.40
CA ASP A 576 -4.88 -31.61 -13.83
C ASP A 576 -4.91 -32.26 -12.43
N ASP A 577 -5.77 -31.75 -11.55
CA ASP A 577 -6.06 -32.29 -10.21
C ASP A 577 -4.82 -32.54 -9.31
N PHE A 578 -3.74 -31.80 -9.56
CA PHE A 578 -2.43 -32.06 -8.97
C PHE A 578 -2.21 -31.39 -7.60
N ALA A 579 -2.76 -30.19 -7.39
CA ALA A 579 -2.51 -29.38 -6.20
C ALA A 579 -3.60 -29.53 -5.11
N GLN A 580 -3.20 -29.44 -3.84
CA GLN A 580 -4.15 -29.42 -2.71
C GLN A 580 -4.65 -28.00 -2.40
N ALA A 581 -3.84 -26.98 -2.67
CA ALA A 581 -4.23 -25.59 -2.50
C ALA A 581 -3.74 -24.70 -3.64
N PHE A 582 -4.63 -23.82 -4.12
CA PHE A 582 -4.31 -22.75 -5.07
C PHE A 582 -4.45 -21.43 -4.32
N ILE A 583 -3.35 -20.78 -3.94
CA ILE A 583 -3.37 -19.58 -3.11
C ILE A 583 -2.62 -18.50 -3.85
N SER A 584 -3.30 -17.43 -4.24
CA SER A 584 -2.70 -16.45 -5.15
C SER A 584 -3.20 -15.03 -4.93
N ASP A 585 -2.32 -14.07 -5.20
CA ASP A 585 -2.59 -12.62 -5.21
C ASP A 585 -2.47 -12.07 -6.64
N PRO A 586 -3.50 -12.27 -7.49
CA PRO A 586 -3.45 -11.83 -8.87
C PRO A 586 -3.39 -10.29 -8.99
N PRO A 587 -2.98 -9.74 -10.16
CA PRO A 587 -3.00 -8.30 -10.40
C PRO A 587 -4.40 -7.66 -10.23
N TYR A 588 -4.46 -6.52 -9.51
CA TYR A 588 -5.72 -5.84 -9.18
C TYR A 588 -6.18 -4.88 -10.27
N TYR A 589 -6.70 -5.43 -11.37
CA TYR A 589 -7.33 -4.65 -12.45
C TYR A 589 -6.39 -3.58 -13.03
N ASP A 590 -6.57 -2.28 -12.73
CA ASP A 590 -5.74 -1.17 -13.23
C ASP A 590 -4.78 -0.59 -12.17
N ALA A 591 -4.57 -1.29 -11.05
CA ALA A 591 -3.82 -0.75 -9.91
C ALA A 591 -2.31 -0.56 -10.19
N ILE A 592 -1.66 -1.54 -10.83
CA ILE A 592 -0.20 -1.56 -11.04
C ILE A 592 0.12 -2.22 -12.38
N GLU A 593 1.02 -1.60 -13.13
CA GLU A 593 1.58 -2.14 -14.36
C GLU A 593 2.96 -2.75 -14.06
N TYR A 594 2.97 -3.98 -13.54
CA TYR A 594 4.14 -4.61 -12.94
C TYR A 594 5.28 -4.75 -13.94
N SER A 595 4.98 -5.21 -15.15
CA SER A 595 6.01 -5.40 -16.17
C SER A 595 6.64 -4.06 -16.59
N ASP A 596 5.88 -2.97 -16.73
CA ASP A 596 6.45 -1.66 -17.08
C ASP A 596 7.39 -1.11 -16.00
N LEU A 597 7.06 -1.30 -14.72
CA LEU A 597 7.91 -0.88 -13.62
C LEU A 597 9.13 -1.79 -13.43
N SER A 598 8.97 -3.09 -13.70
CA SER A 598 10.05 -4.11 -13.62
C SER A 598 11.16 -3.87 -14.62
N ASP A 599 10.88 -3.21 -15.74
CA ASP A 599 11.88 -2.87 -16.74
C ASP A 599 13.03 -2.02 -16.19
N PHE A 600 12.78 -1.20 -15.15
CA PHE A 600 13.84 -0.46 -14.44
C PHE A 600 14.94 -1.38 -13.90
N PHE A 601 14.57 -2.57 -13.41
CA PHE A 601 15.49 -3.57 -12.85
C PHE A 601 15.95 -4.57 -13.91
N TYR A 602 15.02 -5.02 -14.77
CA TYR A 602 15.27 -5.99 -15.83
C TYR A 602 16.48 -5.63 -16.68
N VAL A 603 16.62 -4.35 -17.06
CA VAL A 603 17.75 -3.89 -17.88
C VAL A 603 19.10 -4.07 -17.16
N TRP A 604 19.17 -3.92 -15.84
CA TRP A 604 20.40 -4.14 -15.08
C TRP A 604 20.66 -5.63 -14.82
N LEU A 605 19.62 -6.40 -14.50
CA LEU A 605 19.70 -7.86 -14.32
C LEU A 605 20.18 -8.57 -15.58
N LYS A 606 19.64 -8.17 -16.74
CA LYS A 606 20.06 -8.68 -18.06
C LYS A 606 21.57 -8.54 -18.31
N ARG A 607 22.21 -7.53 -17.71
CA ARG A 607 23.66 -7.25 -17.85
C ARG A 607 24.51 -7.90 -16.76
N SER A 608 23.93 -8.22 -15.61
CA SER A 608 24.67 -8.69 -14.42
C SER A 608 24.59 -10.19 -14.19
N LEU A 609 23.52 -10.86 -14.66
CA LEU A 609 23.28 -12.26 -14.39
C LEU A 609 24.12 -13.20 -15.28
N PRO A 610 24.46 -14.42 -14.77
CA PRO A 610 25.16 -15.43 -15.56
C PRO A 610 24.30 -15.99 -16.70
N LYS A 611 24.95 -16.63 -17.67
CA LYS A 611 24.28 -17.22 -18.83
C LYS A 611 23.16 -18.20 -18.49
N SER A 612 23.30 -18.96 -17.40
CA SER A 612 22.29 -19.91 -16.90
C SER A 612 20.95 -19.25 -16.58
N LEU A 613 20.96 -18.02 -16.05
CA LEU A 613 19.75 -17.24 -15.73
C LEU A 613 19.39 -16.25 -16.82
N SER A 614 20.33 -15.92 -17.73
CA SER A 614 20.08 -15.01 -18.85
C SER A 614 18.99 -15.49 -19.81
N THR A 615 18.63 -16.79 -19.77
CA THR A 615 17.49 -17.34 -20.53
C THR A 615 16.15 -16.73 -20.12
N PHE A 616 16.02 -16.22 -18.90
CA PHE A 616 14.82 -15.46 -18.48
C PHE A 616 14.86 -13.99 -18.96
N PHE A 617 16.03 -13.51 -19.40
CA PHE A 617 16.30 -12.10 -19.72
C PHE A 617 16.71 -11.89 -21.19
N THR A 618 16.14 -12.69 -22.11
CA THR A 618 16.50 -12.66 -23.53
C THR A 618 15.87 -11.50 -24.31
N GLU A 619 14.64 -11.15 -23.96
CA GLU A 619 13.86 -10.09 -24.62
C GLU A 619 14.45 -8.69 -24.36
N GLU A 620 14.02 -7.69 -25.14
CA GLU A 620 14.43 -6.29 -24.90
C GLU A 620 13.95 -5.80 -23.53
N LEU A 621 12.70 -6.10 -23.18
CA LEU A 621 12.04 -5.71 -21.92
C LEU A 621 11.20 -6.88 -21.39
N THR A 622 10.66 -6.74 -20.17
CA THR A 622 9.79 -7.78 -19.59
C THR A 622 8.52 -8.02 -20.42
N PRO A 623 7.99 -9.25 -20.44
CA PRO A 623 6.77 -9.57 -21.19
C PRO A 623 5.57 -8.73 -20.73
N LYS A 624 4.93 -8.03 -21.68
CA LYS A 624 3.71 -7.24 -21.46
C LYS A 624 2.44 -7.97 -21.89
N LYS A 625 2.57 -8.92 -22.80
CA LYS A 625 1.46 -9.72 -23.33
C LYS A 625 1.17 -10.86 -22.37
N GLY A 626 -0.10 -11.02 -21.98
CA GLY A 626 -0.52 -12.05 -21.02
C GLY A 626 -0.59 -11.55 -19.58
N GLU A 627 -0.11 -10.33 -19.30
CA GLU A 627 -0.31 -9.68 -18.01
C GLU A 627 -1.81 -9.39 -17.81
N CYS A 628 -2.40 -9.95 -16.75
CA CYS A 628 -3.83 -9.87 -16.45
C CYS A 628 -4.21 -8.54 -15.80
N ILE A 629 -4.05 -7.42 -16.53
CA ILE A 629 -4.40 -6.07 -16.05
C ILE A 629 -5.23 -5.29 -17.06
N VAL A 630 -5.78 -4.16 -16.62
CA VAL A 630 -6.30 -3.10 -17.48
C VAL A 630 -5.24 -2.01 -17.64
N SER A 631 -4.93 -1.70 -18.89
CA SER A 631 -3.93 -0.69 -19.24
C SER A 631 -4.42 0.10 -20.44
N GLN A 632 -4.66 1.39 -20.24
CA GLN A 632 -5.18 2.28 -21.28
C GLN A 632 -4.20 2.40 -22.45
N HIS A 633 -2.91 2.56 -22.16
CA HIS A 633 -1.89 2.78 -23.17
C HIS A 633 -1.56 1.53 -24.00
N ARG A 634 -1.91 0.33 -23.50
CA ARG A 634 -1.83 -0.95 -24.23
C ARG A 634 -3.16 -1.36 -24.88
N ASN A 635 -4.20 -0.53 -24.80
CA ASN A 635 -5.57 -0.87 -25.22
C ASN A 635 -6.10 -2.16 -24.57
N GLN A 636 -5.66 -2.47 -23.35
CA GLN A 636 -6.13 -3.58 -22.54
C GLN A 636 -7.31 -3.09 -21.69
N ASN A 637 -8.53 -3.34 -22.16
CA ASN A 637 -9.76 -2.88 -21.53
C ASN A 637 -10.34 -3.91 -20.56
N LYS A 638 -11.52 -3.61 -19.98
CA LYS A 638 -12.27 -4.52 -19.11
C LYS A 638 -12.45 -5.92 -19.70
N VAL A 639 -12.79 -6.02 -20.99
CA VAL A 639 -13.03 -7.31 -21.67
C VAL A 639 -11.75 -8.13 -21.77
N TYR A 640 -10.61 -7.47 -22.05
CA TYR A 640 -9.30 -8.12 -22.04
C TYR A 640 -8.98 -8.69 -20.66
N PHE A 641 -9.16 -7.90 -19.60
CA PHE A 641 -8.96 -8.34 -18.22
C PHE A 641 -9.85 -9.52 -17.86
N GLU A 642 -11.17 -9.43 -18.06
CA GLU A 642 -12.11 -10.51 -17.75
C GLU A 642 -11.75 -11.80 -18.50
N THR A 643 -11.38 -11.69 -19.78
CA THR A 643 -11.03 -12.86 -20.61
C THR A 643 -9.72 -13.50 -20.16
N THR A 644 -8.69 -12.71 -19.91
CA THR A 644 -7.36 -13.23 -19.53
C THR A 644 -7.35 -13.75 -18.10
N MET A 645 -8.01 -13.03 -17.17
CA MET A 645 -8.19 -13.47 -15.80
C MET A 645 -9.05 -14.75 -15.72
N ALA A 646 -10.11 -14.86 -16.52
CA ALA A 646 -10.91 -16.09 -16.57
C ALA A 646 -10.09 -17.29 -17.04
N LYS A 647 -9.18 -17.11 -18.01
CA LYS A 647 -8.25 -18.17 -18.43
C LYS A 647 -7.29 -18.57 -17.31
N ALA A 648 -6.70 -17.60 -16.61
CA ALA A 648 -5.81 -17.89 -15.49
C ALA A 648 -6.55 -18.61 -14.35
N MET A 649 -7.76 -18.17 -14.03
CA MET A 649 -8.60 -18.81 -13.01
C MET A 649 -9.07 -20.21 -13.45
N PHE A 650 -9.27 -20.45 -14.75
CA PHE A 650 -9.59 -21.77 -15.28
C PHE A 650 -8.41 -22.72 -15.13
N GLU A 651 -7.19 -22.28 -15.46
CA GLU A 651 -5.97 -23.08 -15.22
C GLU A 651 -5.78 -23.38 -13.74
N GLY A 652 -6.03 -22.40 -12.85
CA GLY A 652 -6.01 -22.64 -11.42
C GLY A 652 -7.03 -23.68 -10.95
N GLN A 653 -8.23 -23.67 -11.53
CA GLN A 653 -9.27 -24.65 -11.24
C GLN A 653 -8.90 -26.04 -11.77
N ARG A 654 -8.31 -26.11 -12.97
CA ARG A 654 -7.84 -27.35 -13.61
C ARG A 654 -6.76 -28.04 -12.77
N VAL A 655 -5.79 -27.27 -12.28
CA VAL A 655 -4.67 -27.79 -11.48
C VAL A 655 -5.08 -28.15 -10.05
N LEU A 656 -6.10 -27.49 -9.51
CA LEU A 656 -6.58 -27.77 -8.15
C LEU A 656 -7.37 -29.08 -8.12
N SER A 657 -7.00 -29.98 -7.21
CA SER A 657 -7.73 -31.22 -6.95
C SER A 657 -9.22 -30.95 -6.60
N PRO A 658 -10.14 -31.89 -6.87
CA PRO A 658 -11.58 -31.68 -6.65
C PRO A 658 -11.94 -31.34 -5.20
N ASP A 659 -11.20 -31.90 -4.23
CA ASP A 659 -11.34 -31.64 -2.79
C ASP A 659 -10.35 -30.58 -2.26
N GLY A 660 -9.61 -29.93 -3.16
CA GLY A 660 -8.66 -28.87 -2.90
C GLY A 660 -9.34 -27.53 -2.58
N VAL A 661 -8.57 -26.58 -2.06
CA VAL A 661 -9.06 -25.24 -1.69
C VAL A 661 -8.36 -24.13 -2.47
N GLY A 662 -9.13 -23.21 -3.03
CA GLY A 662 -8.65 -22.01 -3.70
C GLY A 662 -8.74 -20.79 -2.78
N ILE A 663 -7.75 -19.92 -2.79
CA ILE A 663 -7.77 -18.65 -2.07
C ILE A 663 -7.26 -17.56 -3.01
N ILE A 664 -8.15 -16.64 -3.38
CA ILE A 664 -7.83 -15.52 -4.25
C ILE A 664 -7.87 -14.24 -3.43
N VAL A 665 -6.74 -13.55 -3.35
CA VAL A 665 -6.66 -12.26 -2.68
C VAL A 665 -7.03 -11.16 -3.67
N PHE A 666 -7.92 -10.25 -3.27
CA PHE A 666 -8.31 -9.13 -4.12
C PHE A 666 -8.66 -7.88 -3.30
N ALA A 667 -8.27 -6.71 -3.80
CA ALA A 667 -8.66 -5.42 -3.24
C ALA A 667 -8.76 -4.37 -4.34
N HIS A 668 -9.95 -3.81 -4.55
CA HIS A 668 -10.14 -2.77 -5.55
C HIS A 668 -11.13 -1.70 -5.09
N LYS A 669 -10.80 -0.43 -5.35
CA LYS A 669 -11.62 0.73 -4.91
C LYS A 669 -12.96 0.80 -5.64
N SER A 670 -13.03 0.34 -6.88
CA SER A 670 -14.26 0.38 -7.68
C SER A 670 -15.02 -0.93 -7.63
N THR A 671 -16.36 -0.82 -7.64
CA THR A 671 -17.26 -1.97 -7.77
C THR A 671 -17.09 -2.67 -9.13
N SER A 672 -16.73 -1.93 -10.18
CA SER A 672 -16.50 -2.48 -11.51
C SER A 672 -15.30 -3.44 -11.56
N GLY A 673 -14.23 -3.18 -10.80
CA GLY A 673 -13.09 -4.09 -10.67
C GLY A 673 -13.48 -5.39 -9.97
N TRP A 674 -14.26 -5.29 -8.89
CA TRP A 674 -14.85 -6.44 -8.18
C TRP A 674 -15.75 -7.27 -9.08
N GLU A 675 -16.68 -6.65 -9.80
CA GLU A 675 -17.56 -7.32 -10.76
C GLU A 675 -16.76 -8.11 -11.80
N SER A 676 -15.71 -7.50 -12.36
CA SER A 676 -14.88 -8.12 -13.40
C SER A 676 -14.12 -9.34 -12.87
N GLN A 677 -13.49 -9.22 -11.69
CA GLN A 677 -12.76 -10.31 -11.05
C GLN A 677 -13.70 -11.48 -10.68
N LEU A 678 -14.81 -11.17 -10.02
CA LEU A 678 -15.77 -12.19 -9.57
C LEU A 678 -16.44 -12.88 -10.76
N GLN A 679 -16.77 -12.14 -11.82
CA GLN A 679 -17.32 -12.73 -13.04
C GLN A 679 -16.32 -13.68 -13.70
N ALA A 680 -15.04 -13.31 -13.77
CA ALA A 680 -13.98 -14.18 -14.28
C ALA A 680 -13.88 -15.49 -13.49
N MET A 681 -13.95 -15.42 -12.15
CA MET A 681 -13.92 -16.60 -11.27
C MET A 681 -15.16 -17.50 -11.45
N VAL A 682 -16.36 -16.91 -11.49
CA VAL A 682 -17.61 -17.67 -11.68
C VAL A 682 -17.62 -18.39 -13.03
N ASN A 683 -17.14 -17.72 -14.09
CA ASN A 683 -17.01 -18.28 -15.43
C ASN A 683 -15.98 -19.41 -15.49
N ALA A 684 -14.89 -19.28 -14.74
CA ALA A 684 -13.85 -20.31 -14.62
C ALA A 684 -14.27 -21.53 -13.79
N GLY A 685 -15.48 -21.53 -13.21
CA GLY A 685 -16.01 -22.68 -12.47
C GLY A 685 -15.69 -22.67 -10.98
N TRP A 686 -15.38 -21.51 -10.39
CA TRP A 686 -15.19 -21.39 -8.95
C TRP A 686 -16.51 -21.18 -8.19
N ILE A 687 -16.60 -21.81 -7.02
CA ILE A 687 -17.60 -21.51 -5.99
C ILE A 687 -16.89 -20.77 -4.87
N VAL A 688 -17.40 -19.60 -4.46
CA VAL A 688 -16.84 -18.85 -3.32
C VAL A 688 -17.51 -19.33 -2.02
N THR A 689 -16.79 -19.95 -1.10
CA THR A 689 -17.34 -20.51 0.15
C THR A 689 -17.23 -19.57 1.35
N GLY A 690 -16.37 -18.57 1.28
CA GLY A 690 -16.20 -17.57 2.34
C GLY A 690 -15.36 -16.39 1.88
N SER A 691 -15.31 -15.33 2.69
CA SER A 691 -14.39 -14.22 2.45
C SER A 691 -13.98 -13.50 3.73
N TRP A 692 -12.70 -13.16 3.81
CA TRP A 692 -12.11 -12.53 4.99
C TRP A 692 -11.37 -11.24 4.61
N ALA A 693 -11.77 -10.11 5.19
CA ALA A 693 -11.04 -8.86 5.08
C ALA A 693 -9.90 -8.84 6.10
N ILE A 694 -8.66 -8.74 5.62
CA ILE A 694 -7.47 -8.64 6.47
C ILE A 694 -6.80 -7.29 6.18
N ASP A 695 -6.47 -6.52 7.22
CA ASP A 695 -5.79 -5.23 7.09
C ASP A 695 -4.42 -5.45 6.45
N THR A 696 -4.26 -4.98 5.23
CA THR A 696 -2.98 -5.06 4.51
C THR A 696 -2.44 -3.69 4.12
N GLU A 697 -3.06 -2.57 4.55
CA GLU A 697 -2.59 -1.19 4.33
C GLU A 697 -2.04 -0.48 5.59
N MET A 698 -1.15 0.52 5.39
CA MET A 698 -0.63 1.34 6.50
C MET A 698 -1.69 2.39 6.90
N GLY A 699 -2.06 2.46 8.18
CA GLY A 699 -3.02 3.44 8.72
C GLY A 699 -2.58 4.92 8.67
N THR A 700 -1.47 5.24 8.00
CA THR A 700 -0.83 6.57 7.98
C THR A 700 -0.92 7.30 6.62
N ARG A 701 -1.90 6.99 5.77
CA ARG A 701 -2.22 7.89 4.64
C ARG A 701 -3.11 9.04 5.13
N MET A 702 -2.48 10.16 5.51
CA MET A 702 -3.11 11.39 6.04
C MET A 702 -4.24 11.96 5.16
N ASN A 703 -4.24 11.65 3.85
CA ASN A 703 -5.24 12.15 2.89
C ASN A 703 -6.58 11.37 2.91
N ALA A 704 -6.69 10.27 3.67
CA ALA A 704 -7.89 9.41 3.66
C ALA A 704 -8.99 9.84 4.66
N ARG A 705 -8.83 10.96 5.37
CA ARG A 705 -9.65 11.28 6.56
C ARG A 705 -11.16 11.48 6.32
N ASN A 706 -11.65 11.45 5.07
CA ASN A 706 -13.06 11.59 4.70
C ASN A 706 -13.44 10.86 3.38
N ALA A 707 -12.66 9.87 2.95
CA ALA A 707 -12.93 9.11 1.71
C ALA A 707 -12.93 7.61 2.00
N ALA A 708 -13.86 6.85 1.43
CA ALA A 708 -13.87 5.39 1.54
C ALA A 708 -12.67 4.82 0.77
N THR A 709 -11.61 4.47 1.49
CA THR A 709 -10.48 3.72 0.97
C THR A 709 -10.39 2.39 1.69
N LEU A 710 -10.38 1.28 0.95
CA LEU A 710 -10.13 -0.06 1.50
C LEU A 710 -8.81 -0.05 2.28
N ALA A 711 -8.89 -0.31 3.58
CA ALA A 711 -7.72 -0.54 4.43
C ALA A 711 -7.27 -2.02 4.39
N SER A 712 -8.17 -2.88 3.91
CA SER A 712 -8.04 -4.32 3.88
C SER A 712 -7.99 -4.89 2.47
N SER A 713 -7.34 -6.05 2.33
CA SER A 713 -7.52 -6.94 1.19
C SER A 713 -8.44 -8.10 1.58
N VAL A 714 -9.32 -8.49 0.68
CA VAL A 714 -10.27 -9.58 0.93
C VAL A 714 -9.73 -10.87 0.35
N HIS A 715 -9.71 -11.92 1.16
CA HIS A 715 -9.30 -13.27 0.78
C HIS A 715 -10.55 -14.06 0.47
N LEU A 716 -10.80 -14.35 -0.81
CA LEU A 716 -11.93 -15.15 -1.27
C LEU A 716 -11.56 -16.63 -1.13
N VAL A 717 -12.29 -17.36 -0.31
CA VAL A 717 -12.14 -18.81 -0.16
C VAL A 717 -13.00 -19.48 -1.21
N CYS A 718 -12.44 -20.41 -1.97
CA CYS A 718 -13.06 -20.97 -3.14
C CYS A 718 -12.88 -22.49 -3.24
N ARG A 719 -13.81 -23.14 -3.93
CA ARG A 719 -13.78 -24.56 -4.27
C ARG A 719 -14.10 -24.77 -5.76
N PRO A 720 -13.56 -25.80 -6.42
CA PRO A 720 -13.99 -26.18 -7.76
C PRO A 720 -15.49 -26.53 -7.79
N ARG A 721 -16.21 -26.07 -8.81
CA ARG A 721 -17.62 -26.44 -9.00
C ARG A 721 -17.70 -27.88 -9.52
N SER A 722 -18.39 -28.75 -8.78
CA SER A 722 -18.55 -30.16 -9.17
C SER A 722 -19.66 -30.40 -10.20
N ASN A 723 -20.71 -29.55 -10.24
CA ASN A 723 -21.92 -29.77 -11.03
C ASN A 723 -22.33 -28.51 -11.81
N ASN A 724 -22.84 -28.69 -13.04
CA ASN A 724 -23.44 -27.62 -13.85
C ASN A 724 -24.95 -27.49 -13.61
N GLU A 725 -25.35 -27.39 -12.35
CA GLU A 725 -26.75 -27.18 -11.98
C GLU A 725 -27.18 -25.74 -12.28
N ILE A 726 -28.42 -25.59 -12.77
CA ILE A 726 -29.07 -24.29 -12.98
C ILE A 726 -29.87 -23.94 -11.72
N GLY A 727 -29.60 -22.77 -11.15
CA GLY A 727 -30.27 -22.29 -9.94
C GLY A 727 -31.57 -21.53 -10.25
N ASP A 728 -32.57 -21.65 -9.39
CA ASP A 728 -33.78 -20.81 -9.43
C ASP A 728 -33.49 -19.47 -8.73
N TRP A 729 -33.74 -18.36 -9.43
CA TRP A 729 -33.56 -17.01 -8.92
C TRP A 729 -34.29 -16.73 -7.60
N ARG A 730 -35.48 -17.29 -7.41
CA ARG A 730 -36.28 -17.11 -6.18
C ARG A 730 -35.59 -17.74 -4.98
N ASP A 731 -35.03 -18.94 -5.16
CA ASP A 731 -34.33 -19.67 -4.11
C ASP A 731 -33.04 -18.94 -3.70
N VAL A 732 -32.32 -18.40 -4.68
CA VAL A 732 -31.11 -17.60 -4.45
C VAL A 732 -31.44 -16.35 -3.63
N LEU A 733 -32.49 -15.60 -4.00
CA LEU A 733 -32.90 -14.41 -3.27
C LEU A 733 -33.45 -14.73 -1.86
N GLN A 734 -34.12 -15.86 -1.67
CA GLN A 734 -34.63 -16.24 -0.35
C GLN A 734 -33.52 -16.58 0.65
N LYS A 735 -32.41 -17.16 0.16
CA LYS A 735 -31.27 -17.55 1.00
C LYS A 735 -30.36 -16.38 1.38
N LEU A 736 -30.26 -15.37 0.50
CA LEU A 736 -29.31 -14.25 0.65
C LEU A 736 -29.43 -13.50 1.99
N PRO A 737 -30.61 -13.00 2.43
CA PRO A 737 -30.70 -12.25 3.69
C PRO A 737 -30.27 -13.07 4.91
N LYS A 738 -30.63 -14.37 4.95
CA LYS A 738 -30.27 -15.27 6.04
C LYS A 738 -28.75 -15.42 6.15
N ARG A 739 -28.08 -15.62 5.01
CA ARG A 739 -26.62 -15.79 4.96
C ARG A 739 -25.87 -14.54 5.40
N ILE A 740 -26.34 -13.35 5.00
CA ILE A 740 -25.75 -12.08 5.45
C ILE A 740 -25.94 -11.88 6.95
N HIS A 741 -27.14 -12.14 7.47
CA HIS A 741 -27.45 -12.00 8.90
C HIS A 741 -26.60 -12.93 9.78
N GLU A 742 -26.33 -14.16 9.33
CA GLU A 742 -25.45 -15.11 10.05
C GLU A 742 -23.98 -14.65 10.10
N TRP A 743 -23.49 -13.99 9.04
CA TRP A 743 -22.07 -13.68 8.89
C TRP A 743 -21.66 -12.32 9.47
N MET A 744 -22.53 -11.33 9.37
CA MET A 744 -22.19 -9.95 9.67
C MET A 744 -21.86 -9.65 11.14
N PRO A 745 -22.56 -10.23 12.14
CA PRO A 745 -22.19 -10.08 13.56
C PRO A 745 -20.76 -10.58 13.85
N ARG A 746 -20.36 -11.70 13.24
CA ARG A 746 -19.04 -12.30 13.40
C ARG A 746 -17.92 -11.39 12.89
N LEU A 747 -18.14 -10.69 11.77
CA LEU A 747 -17.22 -9.69 11.22
C LEU A 747 -17.09 -8.47 12.15
N ALA A 748 -18.20 -7.99 12.70
CA ALA A 748 -18.22 -6.88 13.63
C ALA A 748 -17.45 -7.19 14.93
N GLU A 749 -17.55 -8.41 15.45
CA GLU A 749 -16.74 -8.88 16.60
C GLU A 749 -15.23 -8.86 16.32
N GLN A 750 -14.83 -9.12 15.07
CA GLN A 750 -13.43 -9.00 14.63
C GLN A 750 -13.00 -7.57 14.31
N GLY A 751 -13.89 -6.58 14.50
CA GLY A 751 -13.61 -5.18 14.20
C GLY A 751 -13.66 -4.83 12.71
N VAL A 752 -14.18 -5.72 11.86
CA VAL A 752 -14.41 -5.45 10.44
C VAL A 752 -15.74 -4.71 10.30
N VAL A 753 -15.69 -3.45 9.91
CA VAL A 753 -16.85 -2.54 9.80
C VAL A 753 -16.73 -1.66 8.53
N GLY A 754 -17.81 -0.96 8.20
CA GLY A 754 -17.83 -0.02 7.07
C GLY A 754 -17.61 -0.70 5.73
N ALA A 755 -16.88 -0.06 4.82
CA ALA A 755 -16.62 -0.59 3.47
C ALA A 755 -16.01 -2.00 3.50
N ASP A 756 -15.06 -2.27 4.40
CA ASP A 756 -14.40 -3.57 4.52
C ASP A 756 -15.40 -4.68 4.90
N ALA A 757 -16.39 -4.38 5.74
CA ALA A 757 -17.46 -5.34 6.07
C ALA A 757 -18.37 -5.62 4.87
N ILE A 758 -18.65 -4.61 4.03
CA ILE A 758 -19.45 -4.83 2.82
C ILE A 758 -18.75 -5.80 1.87
N PHE A 759 -17.46 -5.57 1.61
CA PHE A 759 -16.70 -6.46 0.72
C PHE A 759 -16.44 -7.84 1.35
N ALA A 760 -16.25 -7.93 2.68
CA ALA A 760 -16.15 -9.20 3.39
C ALA A 760 -17.46 -10.02 3.41
N CYS A 761 -18.60 -9.38 3.20
CA CYS A 761 -19.90 -10.05 3.04
C CYS A 761 -20.16 -10.53 1.61
N LEU A 762 -19.36 -10.09 0.61
CA LEU A 762 -19.54 -10.54 -0.77
C LEU A 762 -19.29 -12.04 -0.93
N GLY A 763 -18.25 -12.62 -0.31
CA GLY A 763 -17.96 -14.05 -0.44
C GLY A 763 -19.12 -14.96 0.01
N PRO A 764 -19.63 -14.82 1.25
CA PRO A 764 -20.79 -15.57 1.72
C PRO A 764 -22.04 -15.39 0.85
N ALA A 765 -22.27 -14.19 0.33
CA ALA A 765 -23.36 -13.97 -0.63
C ALA A 765 -23.12 -14.75 -1.92
N LEU A 766 -21.93 -14.61 -2.50
CA LEU A 766 -21.54 -15.27 -3.74
C LEU A 766 -21.58 -16.79 -3.64
N GLU A 767 -21.41 -17.38 -2.45
CA GLU A 767 -21.60 -18.82 -2.24
C GLU A 767 -22.96 -19.33 -2.75
N ILE A 768 -24.01 -18.52 -2.60
CA ILE A 768 -25.37 -18.90 -2.99
C ILE A 768 -25.52 -18.87 -4.51
N PHE A 769 -24.86 -17.91 -5.17
CA PHE A 769 -24.95 -17.69 -6.61
C PHE A 769 -23.96 -18.55 -7.40
N SER A 770 -22.69 -18.56 -6.99
CA SER A 770 -21.56 -19.20 -7.69
C SER A 770 -21.57 -20.74 -7.68
N ARG A 771 -22.41 -21.35 -6.82
CA ARG A 771 -22.61 -22.81 -6.82
C ARG A 771 -23.31 -23.34 -8.08
N TYR A 772 -24.05 -22.47 -8.77
CA TYR A 772 -24.77 -22.80 -9.99
C TYR A 772 -23.93 -22.41 -11.22
N SER A 773 -24.09 -23.13 -12.33
CA SER A 773 -23.48 -22.73 -13.62
C SER A 773 -24.16 -21.50 -14.21
N SER A 774 -25.46 -21.39 -14.00
CA SER A 774 -26.28 -20.22 -14.32
C SER A 774 -27.43 -20.13 -13.33
N VAL A 775 -27.96 -18.93 -13.13
CA VAL A 775 -29.16 -18.70 -12.33
C VAL A 775 -30.21 -18.11 -13.24
N GLU A 776 -31.41 -18.69 -13.24
CA GLU A 776 -32.47 -18.32 -14.17
C GLU A 776 -33.72 -17.84 -13.43
N LYS A 777 -34.39 -16.83 -14.01
CA LYS A 777 -35.74 -16.43 -13.61
C LYS A 777 -36.74 -17.49 -14.08
N ALA A 778 -37.95 -17.48 -13.53
CA ALA A 778 -39.04 -18.36 -13.98
C ALA A 778 -39.39 -18.19 -15.48
N SER A 779 -38.97 -17.09 -16.10
CA SER A 779 -39.07 -16.84 -17.55
C SER A 779 -38.03 -17.57 -18.40
N GLY A 780 -37.02 -18.21 -17.80
CA GLY A 780 -35.84 -18.76 -18.47
C GLY A 780 -34.73 -17.72 -18.77
N GLU A 781 -34.87 -16.48 -18.28
CA GLU A 781 -33.87 -15.44 -18.43
C GLU A 781 -32.71 -15.67 -17.45
N ILE A 782 -31.47 -15.73 -17.96
CA ILE A 782 -30.26 -15.86 -17.14
C ILE A 782 -29.98 -14.52 -16.44
N VAL A 783 -29.81 -14.60 -15.13
CA VAL A 783 -29.49 -13.46 -14.27
C VAL A 783 -27.98 -13.22 -14.28
N PRO A 784 -27.50 -12.04 -14.74
CA PRO A 784 -26.08 -11.72 -14.69
C PRO A 784 -25.63 -11.45 -13.25
N LEU A 785 -24.35 -11.70 -12.96
CA LEU A 785 -23.76 -11.44 -11.63
C LEU A 785 -23.96 -9.98 -11.19
N ARG A 786 -23.89 -9.05 -12.14
CA ARG A 786 -24.13 -7.62 -11.89
C ARG A 786 -25.51 -7.36 -11.28
N GLU A 787 -26.56 -8.00 -11.82
CA GLU A 787 -27.91 -7.88 -11.26
C GLU A 787 -27.95 -8.49 -9.86
N TYR A 788 -27.34 -9.65 -9.63
CA TYR A 788 -27.27 -10.26 -8.30
C TYR A 788 -26.59 -9.38 -7.27
N LEU A 789 -25.45 -8.76 -7.63
CA LEU A 789 -24.70 -7.90 -6.71
C LEU A 789 -25.56 -6.74 -6.22
N GLU A 790 -26.43 -6.14 -7.05
CA GLU A 790 -27.35 -5.08 -6.60
C GLU A 790 -28.22 -5.53 -5.41
N TYR A 791 -28.71 -6.78 -5.42
CA TYR A 791 -29.46 -7.35 -4.30
C TYR A 791 -28.56 -7.65 -3.09
N VAL A 792 -27.30 -8.04 -3.30
CA VAL A 792 -26.32 -8.23 -2.22
C VAL A 792 -26.05 -6.91 -1.50
N TRP A 793 -25.79 -5.83 -2.24
CA TRP A 793 -25.61 -4.49 -1.69
C TRP A 793 -26.84 -4.05 -0.88
N ALA A 794 -28.04 -4.34 -1.39
CA ALA A 794 -29.28 -4.05 -0.68
C ALA A 794 -29.43 -4.84 0.63
N ALA A 795 -29.11 -6.15 0.61
CA ALA A 795 -29.19 -7.00 1.79
C ALA A 795 -28.19 -6.55 2.87
N ILE A 796 -26.94 -6.28 2.50
CA ILE A 796 -25.91 -5.80 3.42
C ILE A 796 -26.29 -4.43 4.00
N SER A 797 -26.80 -3.52 3.17
CA SER A 797 -27.20 -2.18 3.65
C SER A 797 -28.33 -2.26 4.69
N LYS A 798 -29.30 -3.15 4.48
CA LYS A 798 -30.39 -3.38 5.46
C LYS A 798 -29.88 -3.94 6.77
N GLU A 799 -28.98 -4.91 6.72
CA GLU A 799 -28.37 -5.53 7.92
C GLU A 799 -27.42 -4.57 8.65
N ALA A 800 -26.71 -3.71 7.92
CA ALA A 800 -25.90 -2.65 8.52
C ALA A 800 -26.76 -1.65 9.28
N LEU A 801 -27.88 -1.24 8.69
CA LEU A 801 -28.84 -0.37 9.35
C LEU A 801 -29.44 -0.99 10.60
N SER A 802 -29.81 -2.28 10.58
CA SER A 802 -30.32 -2.96 11.79
C SER A 802 -29.27 -2.99 12.91
N THR A 803 -28.00 -3.13 12.55
CA THR A 803 -26.88 -3.10 13.50
C THR A 803 -26.62 -1.68 14.05
N ILE A 804 -26.74 -0.64 13.23
CA ILE A 804 -26.58 0.77 13.64
C ILE A 804 -27.73 1.21 14.55
N PHE A 805 -28.96 0.80 14.23
CA PHE A 805 -30.18 1.17 14.94
C PHE A 805 -30.70 0.01 15.79
N LYS A 806 -29.87 -0.50 16.71
CA LYS A 806 -30.31 -1.51 17.69
C LYS A 806 -31.59 -1.01 18.38
N ASP A 807 -32.62 -1.86 18.39
CA ASP A 807 -33.94 -1.63 19.00
C ASP A 807 -34.89 -0.64 18.31
N ALA A 808 -34.61 -0.19 17.08
CA ALA A 808 -35.59 0.56 16.25
C ALA A 808 -35.99 -0.18 14.98
N ASP A 809 -37.26 0.00 14.60
CA ASP A 809 -37.70 -0.37 13.26
C ASP A 809 -37.03 0.58 12.25
N THR A 810 -36.04 0.05 11.52
CA THR A 810 -35.29 0.79 10.48
C THR A 810 -36.18 1.39 9.40
N SER A 811 -37.42 0.89 9.23
CA SER A 811 -38.40 1.44 8.30
C SER A 811 -39.03 2.76 8.79
N SER A 812 -38.89 3.08 10.08
CA SER A 812 -39.48 4.28 10.71
C SER A 812 -38.71 5.59 10.48
N PHE A 813 -37.49 5.50 9.93
CA PHE A 813 -36.66 6.65 9.56
C PHE A 813 -36.80 7.00 8.08
N GLU A 814 -36.79 8.29 7.74
CA GLU A 814 -36.91 8.80 6.37
C GLU A 814 -35.67 8.49 5.50
N GLU A 815 -35.81 8.66 4.18
CA GLU A 815 -34.78 8.33 3.18
C GLU A 815 -33.42 8.99 3.44
N ASP A 816 -33.44 10.25 3.85
CA ASP A 816 -32.25 11.05 4.13
C ASP A 816 -31.50 10.61 5.40
N ALA A 817 -32.23 10.20 6.45
CA ALA A 817 -31.67 9.64 7.67
C ALA A 817 -30.97 8.29 7.40
N ARG A 818 -31.65 7.39 6.68
CA ARG A 818 -31.09 6.07 6.30
C ARG A 818 -29.86 6.23 5.41
N LEU A 819 -29.93 7.10 4.40
CA LEU A 819 -28.81 7.35 3.49
C LEU A 819 -27.63 7.98 4.23
N THR A 820 -27.85 8.99 5.08
CA THR A 820 -26.78 9.64 5.84
C THR A 820 -26.08 8.65 6.78
N ALA A 821 -26.84 7.84 7.51
CA ALA A 821 -26.28 6.83 8.41
C ALA A 821 -25.42 5.80 7.65
N MET A 822 -25.93 5.24 6.55
CA MET A 822 -25.18 4.28 5.75
C MET A 822 -23.95 4.89 5.09
N TRP A 823 -24.04 6.15 4.65
CA TRP A 823 -22.91 6.86 4.05
C TRP A 823 -21.78 7.05 5.05
N LEU A 824 -22.11 7.51 6.26
CA LEU A 824 -21.13 7.69 7.34
C LEU A 824 -20.57 6.35 7.82
N TRP A 825 -21.41 5.31 7.91
CA TRP A 825 -20.96 3.96 8.26
C TRP A 825 -19.98 3.40 7.23
N THR A 826 -20.26 3.57 5.93
CA THR A 826 -19.36 3.13 4.85
C THR A 826 -18.00 3.85 4.90
N LEU A 827 -17.98 5.10 5.39
CA LEU A 827 -16.77 5.89 5.60
C LEU A 827 -16.04 5.57 6.91
N SER A 828 -16.72 4.94 7.88
CA SER A 828 -16.09 4.55 9.14
C SER A 828 -15.14 3.37 8.91
N THR A 829 -13.85 3.61 9.11
CA THR A 829 -12.82 2.55 9.17
C THR A 829 -12.61 2.23 10.65
N GLY A 830 -12.56 0.95 11.01
CA GLY A 830 -12.60 0.50 12.41
C GLY A 830 -11.64 1.27 13.33
N GLU A 831 -12.20 2.10 14.22
CA GLU A 831 -11.40 2.84 15.21
C GLU A 831 -10.96 1.87 16.32
N THR A 832 -9.65 1.64 16.44
CA THR A 832 -9.06 1.07 17.67
C THR A 832 -8.33 2.18 18.42
N GLU A 833 -8.70 2.40 19.68
CA GLU A 833 -8.05 3.34 20.59
C GLU A 833 -6.56 2.98 20.75
N THR A 834 -5.64 3.84 20.29
CA THR A 834 -4.41 4.27 21.01
C THR A 834 -3.50 5.18 20.17
N SER A 835 -3.41 6.46 20.56
CA SER A 835 -2.18 7.16 20.99
C SER A 835 -2.34 8.68 20.87
N LYS A 836 -2.11 9.37 22.00
CA LYS A 836 -2.12 10.83 22.14
C LYS A 836 -0.84 11.45 21.55
N ALA A 837 -1.04 12.58 20.87
CA ALA A 837 -0.12 13.69 20.60
C ALA A 837 0.98 13.54 19.52
N SER A 838 0.80 14.22 18.37
CA SER A 838 1.29 15.59 18.13
C SER A 838 0.82 16.14 16.76
N THR A 839 0.23 17.34 16.74
CA THR A 839 -0.09 18.19 15.55
C THR A 839 1.02 19.24 15.34
N PRO A 840 1.01 20.10 14.29
CA PRO A 840 0.49 19.96 12.91
C PRO A 840 1.55 20.37 11.85
N TYR A 841 1.73 19.62 10.76
CA TYR A 841 2.23 20.20 9.51
C TYR A 841 1.49 19.58 8.32
N GLU A 842 0.83 20.45 7.57
CA GLU A 842 0.19 20.18 6.30
C GLU A 842 1.26 19.75 5.29
N GLU A 843 1.30 18.45 4.98
CA GLU A 843 1.98 17.97 3.79
C GLU A 843 1.10 18.29 2.57
N GLU A 844 1.37 19.42 1.90
CA GLU A 844 1.02 19.55 0.49
C GLU A 844 1.92 18.61 -0.33
N ILE A 845 1.55 17.33 -0.38
CA ILE A 845 1.97 16.44 -1.46
C ILE A 845 1.04 16.78 -2.62
N SER A 846 1.58 17.40 -3.67
CA SER A 846 0.83 17.64 -4.89
C SER A 846 0.53 16.31 -5.57
N ASP A 847 -0.73 15.92 -5.56
CA ASP A 847 -1.30 14.99 -6.52
C ASP A 847 -1.26 15.67 -7.89
N ASP A 848 -0.11 15.57 -8.57
CA ASP A 848 0.05 15.97 -9.97
C ASP A 848 -0.44 14.82 -10.86
N GLU A 849 -1.77 14.73 -11.00
CA GLU A 849 -2.46 14.12 -12.14
C GLU A 849 -2.72 15.22 -13.17
N ASP A 850 -1.94 15.20 -14.25
CA ASP A 850 -2.15 16.06 -15.43
C ASP A 850 -3.35 15.53 -16.24
N GLU A 851 -4.55 16.02 -15.96
CA GLU A 851 -5.65 16.01 -16.93
C GLU A 851 -5.78 17.40 -17.57
N GLU A 852 -5.40 17.51 -18.84
CA GLU A 852 -5.73 18.68 -19.67
C GLU A 852 -7.21 18.67 -20.06
N GLY A 853 -7.91 19.79 -19.83
CA GLY A 853 -9.20 20.07 -20.46
C GLY A 853 -10.14 21.00 -19.67
N SER A 854 -10.30 22.23 -20.16
CA SER A 854 -11.37 23.19 -19.87
C SER A 854 -11.32 23.97 -18.54
N ALA A 855 -11.13 25.29 -18.69
CA ALA A 855 -11.21 26.29 -17.64
C ALA A 855 -12.63 26.37 -17.06
N SER A 856 -12.83 25.71 -15.93
CA SER A 856 -13.83 26.10 -14.93
C SER A 856 -13.19 25.95 -13.55
N LYS A 857 -13.39 26.94 -12.67
CA LYS A 857 -12.88 26.93 -11.29
C LYS A 857 -13.36 25.65 -10.58
N LYS A 858 -12.56 24.58 -10.58
CA LYS A 858 -12.81 23.38 -9.77
C LYS A 858 -12.64 23.77 -8.31
N VAL A 859 -13.77 23.87 -7.59
CA VAL A 859 -13.81 23.94 -6.13
C VAL A 859 -13.15 22.67 -5.60
N LYS A 860 -12.12 22.83 -4.76
CA LYS A 860 -11.42 21.73 -4.07
C LYS A 860 -12.47 20.95 -3.27
N ILE A 861 -12.71 19.68 -3.61
CA ILE A 861 -13.71 18.85 -2.95
C ILE A 861 -13.14 18.41 -1.60
N THR A 862 -13.62 19.01 -0.51
CA THR A 862 -13.42 18.53 0.87
C THR A 862 -14.74 17.96 1.38
N GLY A 863 -14.76 16.73 1.91
CA GLY A 863 -15.95 16.16 2.55
C GLY A 863 -16.15 14.66 2.29
N PHE A 864 -17.18 14.09 2.91
CA PHE A 864 -17.60 12.69 2.94
C PHE A 864 -17.88 12.10 1.54
N VAL A 865 -16.84 11.63 0.84
CA VAL A 865 -16.91 11.23 -0.58
C VAL A 865 -16.93 9.71 -0.75
N LEU A 866 -17.85 9.24 -1.60
CA LEU A 866 -17.93 7.88 -2.13
C LEU A 866 -17.80 7.90 -3.66
N GLU A 867 -17.43 6.76 -4.24
CA GLU A 867 -17.55 6.54 -5.69
C GLU A 867 -19.03 6.52 -6.07
N TYR A 868 -19.39 7.12 -7.22
CA TYR A 868 -20.80 7.34 -7.57
C TYR A 868 -21.57 6.03 -7.72
N ASP A 869 -20.98 4.98 -8.30
CA ASP A 869 -21.66 3.69 -8.47
C ASP A 869 -21.91 3.01 -7.11
N ALA A 870 -20.92 3.04 -6.21
CA ALA A 870 -21.09 2.57 -4.83
C ALA A 870 -22.20 3.34 -4.08
N ALA A 871 -22.17 4.68 -4.14
CA ALA A 871 -23.20 5.54 -3.53
C ALA A 871 -24.60 5.26 -4.11
N ARG A 872 -24.68 5.08 -5.43
CA ARG A 872 -25.92 4.75 -6.14
C ARG A 872 -26.46 3.39 -5.70
N LYS A 873 -25.61 2.36 -5.62
CA LYS A 873 -26.00 1.01 -5.20
C LYS A 873 -26.48 0.98 -3.74
N ILE A 874 -25.80 1.71 -2.85
CA ILE A 874 -26.26 1.91 -1.47
C ILE A 874 -27.64 2.57 -1.46
N ALA A 875 -27.81 3.69 -2.17
CA ALA A 875 -29.08 4.40 -2.21
C ALA A 875 -30.22 3.54 -2.77
N GLN A 876 -30.00 2.84 -3.89
CA GLN A 876 -30.96 1.90 -4.46
C GLN A 876 -31.33 0.79 -3.48
N GLY A 877 -30.35 0.21 -2.78
CA GLY A 877 -30.59 -0.84 -1.79
C GLY A 877 -31.44 -0.39 -0.59
N LEU A 878 -31.41 0.91 -0.28
CA LEU A 878 -32.22 1.55 0.74
C LEU A 878 -33.57 2.07 0.22
N GLY A 879 -33.87 1.90 -1.07
CA GLY A 879 -35.05 2.48 -1.73
C GLY A 879 -35.00 4.00 -1.84
N VAL A 880 -33.81 4.59 -1.89
CA VAL A 880 -33.57 6.04 -1.91
C VAL A 880 -33.15 6.49 -3.31
N HIS A 881 -33.74 7.59 -3.79
CA HIS A 881 -33.41 8.17 -5.09
C HIS A 881 -32.43 9.34 -4.94
N LEU A 882 -31.16 9.17 -5.32
CA LEU A 882 -30.15 10.23 -5.19
C LEU A 882 -30.50 11.52 -5.95
N GLU A 883 -31.24 11.40 -7.06
CA GLU A 883 -31.67 12.54 -7.88
C GLU A 883 -32.66 13.47 -7.16
N THR A 884 -33.40 12.96 -6.18
CA THR A 884 -34.36 13.76 -5.39
C THR A 884 -33.71 14.39 -4.15
N LEU A 885 -32.54 13.90 -3.72
CA LEU A 885 -31.82 14.33 -2.52
C LEU A 885 -30.62 15.27 -2.82
N THR A 886 -30.76 16.17 -3.79
CA THR A 886 -29.71 17.15 -4.16
C THR A 886 -29.34 18.12 -3.03
N HIS A 887 -30.19 18.26 -2.02
CA HIS A 887 -29.96 19.04 -0.81
C HIS A 887 -29.12 18.30 0.25
N LEU A 888 -28.83 17.03 0.01
CA LEU A 888 -28.06 16.15 0.90
C LEU A 888 -26.80 15.61 0.22
N VAL A 889 -26.87 15.30 -1.07
CA VAL A 889 -25.78 14.70 -1.85
C VAL A 889 -25.46 15.53 -3.09
N GLU A 890 -24.18 15.77 -3.31
CA GLU A 890 -23.64 16.38 -4.53
C GLU A 890 -22.97 15.30 -5.39
N VAL A 891 -23.36 15.19 -6.66
CA VAL A 891 -22.76 14.26 -7.62
C VAL A 891 -21.93 15.03 -8.64
N LYS A 892 -20.65 14.65 -8.81
CA LYS A 892 -19.72 15.25 -9.79
C LYS A 892 -18.89 14.16 -10.45
N GLY A 893 -19.13 13.92 -11.75
CA GLY A 893 -18.41 12.89 -12.50
C GLY A 893 -18.63 11.49 -11.91
N ASN A 894 -17.55 10.80 -11.58
CA ASN A 894 -17.57 9.46 -10.97
C ASN A 894 -17.57 9.48 -9.42
N LYS A 895 -17.82 10.63 -8.80
CA LYS A 895 -17.83 10.78 -7.33
C LYS A 895 -19.15 11.36 -6.84
N ALA A 896 -19.59 10.89 -5.68
CA ALA A 896 -20.71 11.46 -4.94
C ALA A 896 -20.22 11.91 -3.56
N ARG A 897 -20.74 13.03 -3.07
CA ARG A 897 -20.34 13.64 -1.79
C ARG A 897 -21.57 13.88 -0.94
N LEU A 898 -21.59 13.34 0.27
CA LEU A 898 -22.55 13.73 1.29
C LEU A 898 -22.18 15.14 1.78
N LEU A 899 -23.12 16.08 1.70
CA LEU A 899 -22.92 17.47 2.07
C LEU A 899 -22.68 17.57 3.59
N PRO A 900 -21.59 18.23 4.04
CA PRO A 900 -21.39 18.56 5.44
C PRO A 900 -22.59 19.33 6.00
N VAL A 901 -22.88 19.14 7.30
CA VAL A 901 -24.07 19.74 7.93
C VAL A 901 -24.10 21.26 7.77
N LYS A 902 -22.92 21.90 7.77
CA LYS A 902 -22.77 23.34 7.51
C LYS A 902 -23.27 23.78 6.14
N GLU A 903 -22.99 22.99 5.09
CA GLU A 903 -23.40 23.28 3.72
C GLU A 903 -24.91 23.09 3.51
N ARG A 904 -25.57 22.32 4.37
CA ARG A 904 -27.03 22.14 4.38
C ARG A 904 -27.80 23.34 4.97
N SER A 905 -27.11 24.32 5.56
CA SER A 905 -27.74 25.46 6.25
C SER A 905 -28.70 26.26 5.37
N ALA A 906 -28.36 26.52 4.11
CA ALA A 906 -29.22 27.26 3.18
C ALA A 906 -30.53 26.52 2.85
N TYR A 907 -30.50 25.19 2.84
CA TYR A 907 -31.69 24.34 2.67
C TYR A 907 -32.53 24.32 3.95
N LEU A 908 -31.87 24.12 5.10
CA LEU A 908 -32.55 23.95 6.39
C LEU A 908 -33.15 25.24 6.96
N PHE A 909 -32.58 26.41 6.64
CA PHE A 909 -33.04 27.72 7.17
C PHE A 909 -33.48 28.72 6.08
N GLY A 910 -33.33 28.38 4.80
CA GLY A 910 -33.62 29.28 3.67
C GLY A 910 -32.48 30.26 3.35
N LYS A 911 -32.53 30.91 2.17
CA LYS A 911 -31.47 31.83 1.69
C LYS A 911 -31.23 33.04 2.61
N GLU A 912 -32.22 33.45 3.40
CA GLU A 912 -32.14 34.57 4.37
C GLU A 912 -31.67 34.14 5.77
N GLY A 913 -31.60 32.83 6.05
CA GLY A 913 -31.27 32.26 7.37
C GLY A 913 -29.83 31.75 7.50
N THR A 914 -28.90 32.19 6.65
CA THR A 914 -27.51 31.73 6.67
C THR A 914 -26.84 32.13 7.99
N ILE A 915 -26.52 31.15 8.83
CA ILE A 915 -25.88 31.38 10.13
C ILE A 915 -24.39 31.73 9.88
N ALA A 916 -24.02 32.98 10.11
CA ALA A 916 -22.63 33.46 9.97
C ALA A 916 -21.69 32.84 11.04
N ASP A 917 -20.44 32.60 10.65
CA ASP A 917 -19.41 32.00 11.51
C ASP A 917 -19.06 32.88 12.73
N THR A 918 -18.98 32.27 13.92
CA THR A 918 -18.29 32.88 15.06
C THR A 918 -16.77 32.75 14.84
N PRO A 919 -15.97 33.84 14.94
CA PRO A 919 -14.52 33.75 14.73
C PRO A 919 -13.86 32.85 15.78
N LYS A 920 -12.98 31.94 15.33
CA LYS A 920 -12.16 31.08 16.19
C LYS A 920 -11.34 31.94 17.15
N LYS A 921 -11.70 31.99 18.45
CA LYS A 921 -10.82 32.53 19.50
C LYS A 921 -9.53 31.68 19.54
N THR A 922 -8.40 32.31 19.30
CA THR A 922 -7.05 31.76 19.50
C THR A 922 -6.89 31.34 20.96
N LYS A 923 -6.86 30.03 21.24
CA LYS A 923 -6.58 29.52 22.59
C LYS A 923 -5.10 29.69 22.92
N GLY A 924 -4.79 30.69 23.75
CA GLY A 924 -3.58 30.68 24.56
C GLY A 924 -3.65 29.57 25.62
N ASN A 925 -2.52 28.91 25.87
CA ASN A 925 -2.36 27.85 26.86
C ASN A 925 -2.78 28.32 28.27
N LYS A 926 -3.98 27.93 28.72
CA LYS A 926 -4.28 27.70 30.15
C LYS A 926 -5.16 26.46 30.27
N GLN A 927 -4.68 25.52 31.07
CA GLN A 927 -5.40 24.30 31.46
C GLN A 927 -6.60 24.73 32.31
N LEU A 928 -7.82 24.54 31.80
CA LEU A 928 -9.07 24.86 32.50
C LEU A 928 -9.77 23.55 32.92
N THR A 929 -10.13 23.49 34.20
CA THR A 929 -10.93 22.42 34.81
C THR A 929 -12.40 22.49 34.36
N LEU A 930 -13.06 21.34 34.27
CA LEU A 930 -14.43 21.14 33.78
C LEU A 930 -15.50 22.02 34.46
N ALA A 931 -15.23 22.50 35.68
CA ALA A 931 -16.12 23.40 36.43
C ALA A 931 -16.03 24.89 36.02
N GLY A 932 -14.98 25.31 35.31
CA GLY A 932 -14.76 26.71 34.93
C GLY A 932 -15.33 27.11 33.55
N ILE A 933 -16.10 26.22 32.92
CA ILE A 933 -16.74 26.47 31.60
C ILE A 933 -18.19 26.95 31.78
N LEU A 934 -18.75 26.88 32.99
CA LEU A 934 -20.18 27.14 33.24
C LEU A 934 -20.54 28.59 33.56
N ASP A 935 -19.57 29.46 33.83
CA ASP A 935 -19.82 30.88 34.08
C ASP A 935 -19.05 31.73 33.05
N GLU A 936 -19.73 32.70 32.45
CA GLU A 936 -19.30 33.63 31.38
C GLU A 936 -19.57 33.17 29.93
N LEU A 937 -20.85 33.16 29.54
CA LEU A 937 -21.26 33.52 28.18
C LEU A 937 -21.93 34.91 28.22
N PRO A 938 -21.48 35.89 27.41
CA PRO A 938 -22.22 37.14 27.26
C PRO A 938 -23.58 36.83 26.63
N GLU A 939 -24.66 37.23 27.31
CA GLU A 939 -25.95 37.42 26.67
C GLU A 939 -25.87 38.63 25.72
N ASP A 940 -26.57 38.51 24.60
CA ASP A 940 -26.95 39.57 23.67
C ASP A 940 -25.87 40.16 22.74
N GLU A 941 -25.80 39.62 21.51
CA GLU A 941 -25.74 40.40 20.26
C GLU A 941 -25.82 39.49 19.01
N TYR A 942 -26.92 38.72 18.86
CA TYR A 942 -27.21 38.07 17.58
C TYR A 942 -28.70 38.16 17.27
N GLY A 943 -29.05 38.87 16.19
CA GLY A 943 -30.43 39.04 15.75
C GLY A 943 -31.21 37.73 15.66
N GLU A 944 -32.49 37.80 16.05
CA GLU A 944 -33.45 36.70 15.97
C GLU A 944 -33.50 36.14 14.55
N ILE A 945 -32.91 34.96 14.34
CA ILE A 945 -33.27 34.15 13.18
C ILE A 945 -34.63 33.54 13.54
N LYS A 946 -35.69 34.04 12.91
CA LYS A 946 -36.96 33.30 12.88
C LYS A 946 -36.67 31.98 12.17
N ILE A 947 -36.86 30.87 12.87
CA ILE A 947 -36.86 29.53 12.26
C ILE A 947 -38.06 29.53 11.29
N ALA A 948 -37.82 29.88 10.03
CA ALA A 948 -38.88 30.08 9.05
C ALA A 948 -39.57 28.75 8.67
N ARG A 949 -38.91 27.61 8.92
CA ARG A 949 -39.40 26.27 8.65
C ARG A 949 -38.74 25.25 9.58
N ILE A 950 -39.54 24.39 10.20
CA ILE A 950 -39.06 23.20 10.92
C ILE A 950 -38.69 22.15 9.86
N GLY A 951 -37.56 21.47 10.05
CA GLY A 951 -37.09 20.41 9.16
C GLY A 951 -38.18 19.37 8.89
N GLU A 952 -38.27 18.90 7.66
CA GLU A 952 -39.35 17.99 7.25
C GLU A 952 -39.13 16.58 7.80
N THR A 953 -37.86 16.17 7.90
CA THR A 953 -37.44 14.85 8.37
C THR A 953 -36.80 14.91 9.75
N ILE A 954 -36.60 13.76 10.40
CA ILE A 954 -35.85 13.68 11.65
C ILE A 954 -34.38 14.08 11.43
N CYS A 955 -33.77 13.70 10.30
CA CYS A 955 -32.40 14.07 9.96
C CYS A 955 -32.24 15.59 9.83
N ASP A 956 -33.19 16.27 9.17
CA ASP A 956 -33.22 17.72 9.09
C ASP A 956 -33.29 18.37 10.46
N LYS A 957 -34.17 17.86 11.33
CA LYS A 957 -34.33 18.36 12.70
C LYS A 957 -33.04 18.20 13.51
N VAL A 958 -32.37 17.05 13.41
CA VAL A 958 -31.07 16.81 14.07
C VAL A 958 -30.01 17.78 13.55
N HIS A 959 -29.91 17.95 12.24
CA HIS A 959 -28.95 18.87 11.64
C HIS A 959 -29.25 20.35 11.94
N GLN A 960 -30.52 20.75 12.00
CA GLN A 960 -30.93 22.08 12.48
C GLN A 960 -30.50 22.29 13.94
N ALA A 961 -30.71 21.30 14.81
CA ALA A 961 -30.28 21.37 16.20
C ALA A 961 -28.74 21.45 16.35
N MET A 962 -27.98 20.72 15.54
CA MET A 962 -26.51 20.80 15.49
C MET A 962 -26.04 22.20 15.09
N LEU A 963 -26.66 22.82 14.09
CA LEU A 963 -26.33 24.17 13.63
C LEU A 963 -26.69 25.26 14.65
N LEU A 964 -27.85 25.13 15.31
CA LEU A 964 -28.27 26.01 16.41
C LEU A 964 -27.33 25.88 17.62
N PHE A 965 -26.87 24.67 17.93
CA PHE A 965 -25.87 24.43 18.96
C PHE A 965 -24.52 25.07 18.61
N ASN A 966 -24.00 24.82 17.41
CA ASN A 966 -22.72 25.36 16.95
C ASN A 966 -22.70 26.90 16.97
N SER A 967 -23.81 27.53 16.61
CA SER A 967 -23.93 29.00 16.58
C SER A 967 -24.10 29.64 17.96
N GLY A 968 -24.09 28.87 19.05
CA GLY A 968 -24.19 29.38 20.42
C GLY A 968 -25.60 29.87 20.81
N ARG A 969 -26.62 29.62 19.98
CA ARG A 969 -27.99 30.14 20.15
C ARG A 969 -28.82 29.28 21.10
N SER A 970 -28.43 29.26 22.37
CA SER A 970 -29.01 28.37 23.39
C SER A 970 -30.53 28.52 23.56
N GLU A 971 -31.05 29.75 23.54
CA GLU A 971 -32.50 30.01 23.63
C GLU A 971 -33.27 29.54 22.39
N ALA A 972 -32.72 29.74 21.18
CA ALA A 972 -33.33 29.24 19.94
C ALA A 972 -33.34 27.72 19.89
N LEU A 973 -32.25 27.06 20.33
CA LEU A 973 -32.18 25.61 20.46
C LEU A 973 -33.19 25.08 21.49
N LYS A 974 -33.34 25.77 22.63
CA LYS A 974 -34.33 25.41 23.66
C LYS A 974 -35.76 25.55 23.14
N ARG A 975 -36.10 26.66 22.47
CA ARG A 975 -37.41 26.83 21.81
C ARG A 975 -37.64 25.72 20.78
N PHE A 976 -36.64 25.40 19.96
CA PHE A 976 -36.74 24.36 18.93
C PHE A 976 -36.93 22.95 19.51
N LEU A 977 -36.22 22.58 20.58
CA LEU A 977 -36.34 21.25 21.17
C LEU A 977 -37.57 21.10 22.09
N VAL A 978 -37.91 22.13 22.86
CA VAL A 978 -38.94 22.08 23.90
C VAL A 978 -40.28 22.60 23.38
N ASN A 979 -40.33 23.82 22.84
CA ASN A 979 -41.60 24.46 22.47
C ASN A 979 -42.19 23.88 21.19
N GLU A 980 -41.35 23.52 20.21
CA GLU A 980 -41.79 22.83 18.98
C GLU A 980 -41.91 21.30 19.18
N GLY A 981 -41.70 20.79 20.40
CA GLY A 981 -41.92 19.39 20.76
C GLY A 981 -40.92 18.38 20.18
N ILE A 982 -39.89 18.81 19.44
CA ILE A 982 -38.96 17.93 18.72
C ILE A 982 -38.16 17.04 19.68
N GLY A 983 -37.75 17.58 20.82
CA GLY A 983 -36.98 16.87 21.84
C GLY A 983 -37.78 15.80 22.59
N SER A 984 -39.10 15.74 22.40
CA SER A 984 -39.94 14.65 22.94
C SER A 984 -40.00 13.42 22.01
N ASP A 985 -39.55 13.54 20.75
CA ASP A 985 -39.50 12.43 19.81
C ASP A 985 -38.28 11.54 20.13
N ALA A 986 -38.53 10.31 20.57
CA ALA A 986 -37.46 9.35 20.88
C ALA A 986 -36.55 9.08 19.67
N ARG A 987 -37.11 9.12 18.44
CA ARG A 987 -36.37 8.85 17.20
C ARG A 987 -35.32 9.94 16.92
N PHE A 988 -35.57 11.19 17.31
CA PHE A 988 -34.61 12.28 17.20
C PHE A 988 -33.33 11.97 17.99
N TRP A 989 -33.49 11.58 19.26
CA TRP A 989 -32.35 11.27 20.12
C TRP A 989 -31.63 9.99 19.71
N GLN A 990 -32.36 9.01 19.23
CA GLN A 990 -31.77 7.78 18.70
C GLN A 990 -30.91 8.06 17.46
N LEU A 991 -31.43 8.85 16.50
CA LEU A 991 -30.66 9.22 15.31
C LEU A 991 -29.42 10.07 15.67
N ALA A 992 -29.57 11.01 16.61
CA ALA A 992 -28.43 11.78 17.11
C ALA A 992 -27.37 10.88 17.75
N GLN A 993 -27.77 9.89 18.56
CA GLN A 993 -26.83 8.93 19.16
C GLN A 993 -26.10 8.10 18.08
N SER A 994 -26.81 7.65 17.03
CA SER A 994 -26.19 6.94 15.91
C SER A 994 -25.23 7.85 15.15
N PHE A 995 -25.58 9.10 14.87
CA PHE A 995 -24.68 10.06 14.21
C PHE A 995 -23.42 10.35 15.04
N LEU A 996 -23.53 10.41 16.37
CA LEU A 996 -22.36 10.55 17.24
C LEU A 996 -21.37 9.39 17.06
N ALA A 997 -21.88 8.17 16.95
CA ALA A 997 -21.05 6.98 16.73
C ALA A 997 -20.44 6.94 15.31
N LEU A 998 -21.15 7.45 14.31
CA LEU A 998 -20.77 7.34 12.89
C LEU A 998 -19.90 8.50 12.38
N TYR A 999 -20.01 9.71 12.92
CA TYR A 999 -19.18 10.82 12.46
C TYR A 999 -17.69 10.58 12.81
N PRO A 1000 -16.75 10.91 11.90
CA PRO A 1000 -15.32 10.69 12.10
C PRO A 1000 -14.76 11.43 13.32
N THR A 1001 -13.80 10.80 14.02
CA THR A 1001 -13.16 11.44 15.17
C THR A 1001 -12.38 12.69 14.78
N GLY A 1002 -12.76 13.82 15.38
CA GLY A 1002 -12.20 15.15 15.11
C GLY A 1002 -12.97 15.99 14.10
N SER A 1003 -14.10 15.51 13.54
CA SER A 1003 -14.99 16.34 12.74
C SER A 1003 -15.76 17.36 13.59
N ASP A 1004 -16.15 18.47 12.97
CA ASP A 1004 -16.99 19.48 13.65
C ASP A 1004 -18.38 18.89 13.94
N GLU A 1005 -18.93 18.06 13.04
CA GLU A 1005 -20.21 17.37 13.21
C GLU A 1005 -20.25 16.47 14.44
N LYS A 1006 -19.22 15.65 14.69
CA LYS A 1006 -19.16 14.77 15.88
C LYS A 1006 -19.22 15.60 17.16
N ARG A 1007 -18.46 16.71 17.21
CA ARG A 1007 -18.47 17.65 18.35
C ARG A 1007 -19.83 18.31 18.55
N TRP A 1008 -20.52 18.67 17.47
CA TRP A 1008 -21.84 19.31 17.55
C TRP A 1008 -22.91 18.34 18.07
N VAL A 1009 -22.92 17.10 17.58
CA VAL A 1009 -23.86 16.07 18.05
C VAL A 1009 -23.58 15.69 19.50
N ASP A 1010 -22.30 15.53 19.88
CA ASP A 1010 -21.90 15.25 21.27
C ASP A 1010 -22.38 16.34 22.23
N GLY A 1011 -22.14 17.61 21.86
CA GLY A 1011 -22.60 18.77 22.63
C GLY A 1011 -24.13 18.88 22.71
N LEU A 1012 -24.84 18.51 21.65
CA LEU A 1012 -26.31 18.43 21.63
C LEU A 1012 -26.84 17.35 22.59
N LEU A 1013 -26.25 16.15 22.55
CA LEU A 1013 -26.62 15.02 23.43
C LEU A 1013 -26.33 15.33 24.90
N ALA A 1014 -25.23 16.01 25.22
CA ALA A 1014 -24.93 16.45 26.58
C ALA A 1014 -26.00 17.40 27.16
N ARG A 1015 -26.63 18.22 26.31
CA ARG A 1015 -27.70 19.15 26.72
C ARG A 1015 -29.05 18.49 26.97
N LYS A 1016 -29.27 17.26 26.51
CA LYS A 1016 -30.50 16.49 26.76
C LYS A 1016 -30.86 16.48 28.26
N LYS A 1017 -29.90 16.12 29.11
CA LYS A 1017 -30.06 16.09 30.58
C LYS A 1017 -30.33 17.47 31.19
N GLY A 1018 -29.72 18.52 30.66
CA GLY A 1018 -29.89 19.90 31.16
C GLY A 1018 -31.22 20.56 30.77
N LEU A 1019 -31.90 20.02 29.75
CA LEU A 1019 -33.19 20.51 29.26
C LEU A 1019 -34.39 19.71 29.80
N GLY A 1020 -34.16 18.65 30.59
CA GLY A 1020 -35.22 17.80 31.16
C GLY A 1020 -35.92 16.90 30.14
N LEU A 1021 -35.23 16.51 29.06
CA LEU A 1021 -35.75 15.74 27.92
C LEU A 1021 -35.14 14.33 27.79
#